data_AF-A0AAE8MT14-F1
#
_entry.id   AF-A0AAE8MT14-F1
#
_cell.length_a   1.000
_cell.length_b   1.000
_cell.length_c   1.000
_cell.angle_alpha   90.00
_cell.angle_beta   90.00
_cell.angle_gamma   90.00
#
_symmetry.space_group_name_H-M   'P 1'
#
loop_
_entity.id
_entity.type
_entity.pdbx_description
1 polymer ?
#
loop_
_entity_poly.entity_id
_entity_poly.type
_entity_poly.pdbx_seq_one_letter_code
_entity_poly.pdbx_strand_id
1 'polypeptide(L)'
;MGTEQPASEPPATTLWDRIDFCARMPLFLARFLIAFAFRVDRTLHWRQKLAVSFLQSARRTFPPARPRRSDQPNPTGVAIRAYCQKHHIGHTETTLRLDDISGDLGLDLPQPRLHLVARRSAPTTGPTLVYFHGGGYVTPIIPAGHMPFALKCAQASRAKDLLLLEYSLSPEHPYPAQLIQAVACLRYLLDDLRLRTEDIVIVGDSAGAHLASSLLLHIVKPSPYAAPIDLGGSQIKAVVFVSPWVMMDTDNPSYDANEKKDFISRARINEILPSWKPKAEDVWACPGEADGAAEAWAQVFPRAGAGPVKRAFWGVGSAEVILDSVKTFTDDFTGAETIFVNKGVDCSAFVGKDFIVVEGEGDAHAQPVLDSAVGYDKGNMMRAIMRWLESSRLYLLASTAKYEMFTLLNNEIAFDVELSSLDCGLNGALYFVMMEEDGGMGRYPTNTAGAEFGTGYCDSKCSQGLRFVGGKANNEGWIPSETDDTGGKGYYGACCSEVNVWDANSQSFAVSAHPCVDNVYHICDVDSCGGAFSEGPLSPDCDPIGCDFNPYRMGVKDFYGPGKTVDTTKRFTVVTQFTEYEVTRYFVQDGKRIDMPESAIDGVSGNSLNDEFCQKKAYVFDERDRFNELGGWPKFQEAMGGKWVLVMSIRDDHYSHMLWLDSTYPPERAGEIGTERGDCEGDSGDPNQIESTLGHATVTFSNIRFGPVGSTVDI
;
A
#
# COMPACT_ATOMS: atom_id res chain seq x y z
N MET A 1 34.24 -4.82 -32.24
CA MET A 1 35.06 -3.68 -31.75
C MET A 1 34.62 -2.44 -32.50
N GLY A 2 33.54 -1.80 -32.01
CA GLY A 2 33.17 -0.45 -32.41
C GLY A 2 33.53 0.46 -31.25
N THR A 3 34.36 1.46 -31.50
CA THR A 3 34.90 2.40 -30.51
C THR A 3 33.80 3.26 -29.90
N GLU A 4 33.59 3.16 -28.59
CA GLU A 4 32.88 4.18 -27.81
C GLU A 4 33.58 5.53 -28.01
N GLN A 5 32.84 6.54 -28.50
CA GLN A 5 33.30 7.91 -28.43
C GLN A 5 33.27 8.35 -26.95
N PRO A 6 34.37 8.91 -26.41
CA PRO A 6 34.36 9.43 -25.06
C PRO A 6 33.37 10.59 -24.96
N ALA A 7 32.59 10.61 -23.88
CA ALA A 7 31.72 11.72 -23.53
C ALA A 7 32.51 13.03 -23.61
N SER A 8 32.04 13.99 -24.41
CA SER A 8 32.63 15.32 -24.47
C SER A 8 32.62 15.93 -23.06
N GLU A 9 33.79 16.33 -22.56
CA GLU A 9 33.88 17.12 -21.32
C GLU A 9 32.89 18.31 -21.40
N PRO A 10 32.17 18.63 -20.30
CA PRO A 10 31.34 19.83 -20.28
C PRO A 10 32.22 21.03 -20.66
N PRO A 11 31.72 21.98 -21.47
CA PRO A 11 32.52 23.11 -21.90
C PRO A 11 33.11 23.81 -20.68
N ALA A 12 34.44 23.99 -20.69
CA ALA A 12 35.14 24.64 -19.59
C ALA A 12 34.50 26.01 -19.31
N THR A 13 34.01 26.20 -18.08
CA THR A 13 33.43 27.47 -17.63
C THR A 13 34.39 28.61 -17.96
N THR A 14 33.95 29.57 -18.76
CA THR A 14 34.82 30.67 -19.16
C THR A 14 35.14 31.53 -17.93
N LEU A 15 36.25 32.26 -17.96
CA LEU A 15 36.57 33.24 -16.92
C LEU A 15 35.42 34.24 -16.72
N TRP A 16 34.71 34.60 -17.81
CA TRP A 16 33.55 35.47 -17.76
C TRP A 16 32.33 34.83 -17.08
N ASP A 17 32.07 33.54 -17.29
CA ASP A 17 31.00 32.82 -16.59
C ASP A 17 31.25 32.77 -15.08
N ARG A 18 32.52 32.58 -14.68
CA ARG A 18 32.92 32.61 -13.27
C ARG A 18 32.79 34.01 -12.66
N ILE A 19 33.15 35.05 -13.40
CA ILE A 19 33.00 36.44 -12.97
C ILE A 19 31.52 36.82 -12.85
N ASP A 20 30.69 36.49 -13.84
CA ASP A 20 29.23 36.76 -13.82
C ASP A 20 28.55 35.99 -12.68
N PHE A 21 28.92 34.71 -12.47
CA PHE A 21 28.45 33.95 -11.31
C PHE A 21 28.81 34.63 -9.99
N CYS A 22 30.09 34.96 -9.78
CA CYS A 22 30.56 35.65 -8.57
C CYS A 22 29.88 37.01 -8.38
N ALA A 23 29.64 37.77 -9.44
CA ALA A 23 28.97 39.06 -9.40
C ALA A 23 27.49 38.95 -9.00
N ARG A 24 26.82 37.85 -9.38
CA ARG A 24 25.41 37.59 -9.06
C ARG A 24 25.20 36.89 -7.72
N MET A 25 26.23 36.27 -7.14
CA MET A 25 26.12 35.58 -5.85
C MET A 25 25.62 36.45 -4.69
N PRO A 26 26.05 37.71 -4.50
CA PRO A 26 25.48 38.58 -3.47
C PRO A 26 23.97 38.81 -3.65
N LEU A 27 23.51 38.99 -4.89
CA LEU A 27 22.09 39.14 -5.22
C LEU A 27 21.32 37.85 -4.95
N PHE A 28 21.90 36.69 -5.26
CA PHE A 28 21.31 35.39 -4.92
C PHE A 28 21.14 35.24 -3.41
N LEU A 29 22.18 35.54 -2.62
CA LEU A 29 22.13 35.45 -1.16
C LEU A 29 21.09 36.40 -0.57
N ALA A 30 21.01 37.64 -1.05
CA ALA A 30 20.00 38.59 -0.62
C ALA A 30 18.58 38.08 -0.93
N ARG A 31 18.34 37.58 -2.15
CA ARG A 31 17.05 37.01 -2.55
C ARG A 31 16.69 35.77 -1.74
N PHE A 32 17.66 34.91 -1.47
CA PHE A 32 17.50 33.70 -0.67
C PHE A 32 17.09 34.03 0.76
N LEU A 33 17.80 34.94 1.42
CA LEU A 33 17.48 35.36 2.79
C LEU A 33 16.09 36.00 2.87
N ILE A 34 15.72 36.83 1.89
CA ILE A 34 14.38 37.43 1.81
C ILE A 34 13.31 36.36 1.60
N ALA A 35 13.54 35.41 0.68
CA ALA A 35 12.59 34.34 0.40
C ALA A 35 12.36 33.46 1.62
N PHE A 36 13.45 33.04 2.27
CA PHE A 36 13.44 32.18 3.45
C PHE A 36 12.76 32.83 4.65
N ALA A 37 12.96 34.12 4.86
CA ALA A 37 12.38 34.83 6.01
C ALA A 37 10.92 35.25 5.79
N PHE A 38 10.52 35.61 4.55
CA PHE A 38 9.29 36.36 4.33
C PHE A 38 8.38 35.88 3.21
N ARG A 39 8.84 35.03 2.28
CA ARG A 39 8.04 34.67 1.09
C ARG A 39 7.49 33.26 1.11
N VAL A 40 8.29 32.30 1.55
CA VAL A 40 7.85 30.90 1.66
C VAL A 40 6.86 30.74 2.81
N ASP A 41 5.91 29.81 2.66
CA ASP A 41 4.89 29.56 3.66
C ASP A 41 5.49 29.28 5.04
N ARG A 42 4.90 29.88 6.07
CA ARG A 42 5.39 29.82 7.45
C ARG A 42 5.11 28.47 8.11
N THR A 43 4.11 27.71 7.65
CA THR A 43 3.77 26.40 8.22
C THR A 43 4.83 25.35 7.89
N LEU A 44 5.56 25.51 6.79
CA LEU A 44 6.64 24.62 6.37
C LEU A 44 7.79 24.53 7.38
N HIS A 45 8.38 23.34 7.46
CA HIS A 45 9.59 23.10 8.22
C HIS A 45 10.79 23.83 7.61
N TRP A 46 11.81 24.17 8.41
CA TRP A 46 12.95 24.98 7.94
C TRP A 46 13.73 24.33 6.79
N ARG A 47 13.79 22.98 6.74
CA ARG A 47 14.39 22.24 5.62
C ARG A 47 13.61 22.42 4.32
N GLN A 48 12.29 22.37 4.39
CA GLN A 48 11.41 22.59 3.25
C GLN A 48 11.52 24.04 2.77
N LYS A 49 11.50 25.01 3.71
CA LYS A 49 11.74 26.42 3.41
C LYS A 49 13.07 26.67 2.71
N LEU A 50 14.13 25.98 3.11
CA LEU A 50 15.44 26.05 2.48
C LEU A 50 15.36 25.62 1.01
N ALA A 51 14.72 24.49 0.71
CA ALA A 51 14.56 24.00 -0.67
C ALA A 51 13.80 24.99 -1.55
N VAL A 52 12.62 25.43 -1.11
CA VAL A 52 11.76 26.35 -1.87
C VAL A 52 12.47 27.70 -2.08
N SER A 53 13.07 28.26 -1.02
CA SER A 53 13.78 29.54 -1.09
C SER A 53 15.00 29.49 -2.00
N PHE A 54 15.73 28.37 -1.99
CA PHE A 54 16.86 28.13 -2.88
C PHE A 54 16.41 28.15 -4.34
N LEU A 55 15.37 27.36 -4.68
CA LEU A 55 14.87 27.26 -6.05
C LEU A 55 14.31 28.59 -6.56
N GLN A 56 13.51 29.30 -5.74
CA GLN A 56 13.01 30.63 -6.08
C GLN A 56 14.15 31.61 -6.39
N SER A 57 15.19 31.60 -5.55
CA SER A 57 16.29 32.55 -5.65
C SER A 57 17.26 32.22 -6.77
N ALA A 58 17.53 30.92 -6.98
CA ALA A 58 18.38 30.42 -8.04
C ALA A 58 17.78 30.79 -9.39
N ARG A 59 16.50 30.46 -9.62
CA ARG A 59 15.82 30.74 -10.90
C ARG A 59 15.75 32.23 -11.24
N ARG A 60 15.52 33.09 -10.25
CA ARG A 60 15.45 34.55 -10.47
C ARG A 60 16.83 35.16 -10.74
N THR A 61 17.90 34.58 -10.20
CA THR A 61 19.25 35.18 -10.22
C THR A 61 20.11 34.63 -11.34
N PHE A 62 19.92 33.34 -11.62
CA PHE A 62 20.59 32.60 -12.68
C PHE A 62 19.50 32.05 -13.62
N PRO A 63 18.80 32.93 -14.37
CA PRO A 63 17.90 32.47 -15.41
C PRO A 63 18.71 31.59 -16.38
N PRO A 64 18.15 30.46 -16.85
CA PRO A 64 18.87 29.59 -17.77
C PRO A 64 19.32 30.40 -18.99
N ALA A 65 20.60 30.29 -19.35
CA ALA A 65 21.09 30.86 -20.60
C ALA A 65 20.32 30.20 -21.77
N ARG A 66 20.06 30.94 -22.86
CA ARG A 66 19.58 30.32 -24.10
C ARG A 66 20.53 29.17 -24.43
N PRO A 67 20.07 27.92 -24.54
CA PRO A 67 20.96 26.79 -24.74
C PRO A 67 21.77 27.01 -26.02
N ARG A 68 23.10 27.02 -25.90
CA ARG A 68 23.96 26.79 -27.06
C ARG A 68 23.77 25.32 -27.45
N ARG A 69 23.84 25.00 -28.74
CA ARG A 69 23.68 23.64 -29.28
C ARG A 69 24.61 22.58 -28.64
N SER A 70 25.60 23.00 -27.84
CA SER A 70 26.58 22.18 -27.11
C SER A 70 26.30 22.02 -25.61
N ASP A 71 25.35 22.74 -25.01
CA ASP A 71 25.01 22.65 -23.59
C ASP A 71 23.79 21.73 -23.42
N GLN A 72 23.95 20.44 -23.72
CA GLN A 72 22.87 19.47 -23.50
C GLN A 72 22.66 19.26 -21.99
N PRO A 73 21.43 19.38 -21.46
CA PRO A 73 21.12 18.92 -20.10
C PRO A 73 21.57 17.47 -19.97
N ASN A 74 22.11 17.10 -18.80
CA ASN A 74 22.51 15.73 -18.56
C ASN A 74 21.28 14.82 -18.77
N PRO A 75 21.30 13.87 -19.73
CA PRO A 75 20.12 13.05 -20.03
C PRO A 75 19.60 12.35 -18.77
N THR A 76 18.28 12.18 -18.67
CA THR A 76 17.62 11.54 -17.51
C THR A 76 18.32 10.23 -17.13
N GLY A 77 18.71 9.41 -18.11
CA GLY A 77 19.43 8.15 -17.86
C GLY A 77 20.83 8.33 -17.29
N VAL A 78 21.55 9.41 -17.63
CA VAL A 78 22.86 9.71 -17.01
C VAL A 78 22.68 10.06 -15.54
N ALA A 79 21.65 10.85 -15.21
CA ALA A 79 21.35 11.22 -13.83
C ALA A 79 20.95 9.99 -12.98
N ILE A 80 20.15 9.09 -13.53
CA ILE A 80 19.76 7.83 -12.87
C ILE A 80 20.99 6.94 -12.65
N ARG A 81 21.79 6.68 -13.70
CA ARG A 81 23.03 5.88 -13.60
C ARG A 81 23.99 6.44 -12.55
N ALA A 82 24.24 7.75 -12.58
CA ALA A 82 25.12 8.40 -11.61
C ALA A 82 24.60 8.28 -10.18
N TYR A 83 23.29 8.41 -9.97
CA TYR A 83 22.68 8.22 -8.65
C TYR A 83 22.84 6.78 -8.16
N CYS A 84 22.45 5.79 -8.99
CA CYS A 84 22.57 4.37 -8.65
C CYS A 84 24.03 3.98 -8.36
N GLN A 85 24.99 4.46 -9.16
CA GLN A 85 26.41 4.23 -8.93
C GLN A 85 26.89 4.85 -7.61
N LYS A 86 26.54 6.12 -7.36
CA LYS A 86 26.91 6.84 -6.13
C LYS A 86 26.35 6.19 -4.87
N HIS A 87 25.15 5.63 -4.95
CA HIS A 87 24.44 5.05 -3.81
C HIS A 87 24.54 3.51 -3.76
N HIS A 88 25.32 2.90 -4.64
CA HIS A 88 25.50 1.44 -4.74
C HIS A 88 24.18 0.67 -4.87
N ILE A 89 23.27 1.18 -5.72
CA ILE A 89 21.98 0.57 -6.02
C ILE A 89 22.10 -0.20 -7.33
N GLY A 90 21.60 -1.44 -7.36
CA GLY A 90 21.58 -2.23 -8.60
C GLY A 90 20.73 -1.53 -9.67
N HIS A 91 21.19 -1.55 -10.91
CA HIS A 91 20.56 -0.80 -11.99
C HIS A 91 20.70 -1.56 -13.31
N THR A 92 19.60 -1.68 -14.04
CA THR A 92 19.61 -2.12 -15.44
C THR A 92 18.74 -1.18 -16.27
N GLU A 93 18.96 -1.18 -17.58
CA GLU A 93 18.23 -0.34 -18.52
C GLU A 93 17.81 -1.15 -19.74
N THR A 94 16.54 -1.02 -20.12
CA THR A 94 15.98 -1.65 -21.30
C THR A 94 15.53 -0.58 -22.27
N THR A 95 15.93 -0.69 -23.54
CA THR A 95 15.43 0.19 -24.61
C THR A 95 14.10 -0.36 -25.11
N LEU A 96 13.05 0.46 -25.07
CA LEU A 96 11.71 0.06 -25.54
C LEU A 96 11.60 0.30 -27.04
N ARG A 97 10.85 -0.55 -27.74
CA ARG A 97 10.63 -0.43 -29.20
C ARG A 97 9.42 0.45 -29.49
N LEU A 98 9.56 1.36 -30.45
CA LEU A 98 8.48 2.24 -30.93
C LEU A 98 7.85 1.78 -32.26
N ASP A 99 8.45 0.82 -32.96
CA ASP A 99 8.06 0.45 -34.33
C ASP A 99 6.58 0.03 -34.42
N ASP A 100 6.09 -0.73 -33.44
CA ASP A 100 4.68 -1.17 -33.34
C ASP A 100 3.78 -0.17 -32.60
N ILE A 101 4.33 0.95 -32.13
CA ILE A 101 3.64 1.94 -31.29
C ILE A 101 3.22 3.16 -32.08
N SER A 102 4.15 3.81 -32.79
CA SER A 102 3.84 5.01 -33.57
C SER A 102 3.41 4.73 -35.01
N GLY A 103 3.52 3.47 -35.49
CA GLY A 103 3.17 3.10 -36.87
C GLY A 103 3.90 3.93 -37.95
N ASP A 104 3.36 3.96 -39.18
CA ASP A 104 3.88 4.71 -40.34
C ASP A 104 3.75 6.24 -40.21
N LEU A 105 3.56 6.80 -39.00
CA LEU A 105 3.36 8.25 -38.77
C LEU A 105 4.58 9.12 -39.15
N GLY A 106 5.72 8.51 -39.48
CA GLY A 106 6.92 9.22 -39.96
C GLY A 106 7.57 10.13 -38.91
N LEU A 107 7.28 9.91 -37.63
CA LEU A 107 7.86 10.65 -36.51
C LEU A 107 9.24 10.08 -36.18
N ASP A 108 10.29 10.86 -36.41
CA ASP A 108 11.67 10.51 -36.01
C ASP A 108 11.85 10.73 -34.50
N LEU A 109 11.49 9.71 -33.72
CA LEU A 109 11.55 9.73 -32.26
C LEU A 109 12.65 8.81 -31.73
N PRO A 110 13.45 9.24 -30.74
CA PRO A 110 14.40 8.36 -30.09
C PRO A 110 13.65 7.31 -29.27
N GLN A 111 14.19 6.09 -29.26
CA GLN A 111 13.67 4.99 -28.46
C GLN A 111 13.82 5.33 -26.96
N PRO A 112 12.74 5.28 -26.16
CA PRO A 112 12.83 5.59 -24.74
C PRO A 112 13.51 4.44 -24.00
N ARG A 113 13.99 4.73 -22.79
CA ARG A 113 14.64 3.73 -21.93
C ARG A 113 13.86 3.56 -20.65
N LEU A 114 13.75 2.32 -20.20
CA LEU A 114 13.14 1.96 -18.93
C LEU A 114 14.24 1.51 -17.98
N HIS A 115 14.40 2.22 -16.87
CA HIS A 115 15.43 1.95 -15.88
C HIS A 115 14.85 1.15 -14.72
N LEU A 116 15.31 -0.08 -14.54
CA LEU A 116 15.02 -0.87 -13.35
C LEU A 116 16.04 -0.54 -12.27
N VAL A 117 15.54 -0.03 -11.15
CA VAL A 117 16.33 0.33 -9.96
C VAL A 117 16.10 -0.71 -8.89
N ALA A 118 17.05 -1.63 -8.74
CA ALA A 118 16.97 -2.74 -7.81
C ALA A 118 17.11 -2.24 -6.36
N ARG A 119 15.98 -2.24 -5.65
CA ARG A 119 15.95 -1.94 -4.22
C ARG A 119 16.59 -3.10 -3.46
N ARG A 120 17.52 -2.79 -2.56
CA ARG A 120 18.26 -3.80 -1.76
C ARG A 120 17.35 -4.63 -0.83
N SER A 121 16.16 -4.10 -0.53
CA SER A 121 15.09 -4.73 0.25
C SER A 121 13.77 -4.71 -0.55
N ALA A 122 13.84 -4.82 -1.88
CA ALA A 122 12.64 -5.10 -2.65
C ALA A 122 12.16 -6.51 -2.29
N PRO A 123 10.85 -6.71 -2.11
CA PRO A 123 10.33 -8.06 -2.17
C PRO A 123 10.49 -8.63 -3.58
N THR A 124 10.36 -9.95 -3.66
CA THR A 124 10.40 -10.76 -4.87
C THR A 124 9.00 -10.85 -5.53
N THR A 125 7.93 -10.69 -4.74
CA THR A 125 6.53 -10.50 -5.17
C THR A 125 6.00 -9.11 -4.80
N GLY A 126 4.86 -8.73 -5.37
CA GLY A 126 4.25 -7.41 -5.21
C GLY A 126 4.21 -6.62 -6.52
N PRO A 127 3.69 -5.37 -6.48
CA PRO A 127 3.50 -4.60 -7.69
C PRO A 127 4.81 -4.13 -8.31
N THR A 128 4.76 -3.82 -9.60
CA THR A 128 5.79 -3.04 -10.29
C THR A 128 5.38 -1.58 -10.26
N LEU A 129 6.22 -0.73 -9.65
CA LEU A 129 6.00 0.71 -9.62
C LEU A 129 6.71 1.38 -10.79
N VAL A 130 5.97 2.12 -11.60
CA VAL A 130 6.47 2.94 -12.71
C VAL A 130 6.44 4.41 -12.31
N TYR A 131 7.57 5.09 -12.43
CA TYR A 131 7.71 6.50 -12.08
C TYR A 131 7.91 7.38 -13.31
N PHE A 132 7.05 8.39 -13.46
CA PHE A 132 7.17 9.47 -14.45
C PHE A 132 7.61 10.76 -13.76
N HIS A 133 8.81 11.23 -14.06
CA HIS A 133 9.35 12.43 -13.41
C HIS A 133 8.73 13.73 -13.93
N GLY A 134 8.69 14.77 -13.08
CA GLY A 134 8.32 16.13 -13.46
C GLY A 134 9.44 16.90 -14.16
N GLY A 135 9.34 18.23 -14.17
CA GLY A 135 10.32 19.10 -14.86
C GLY A 135 9.79 19.81 -16.10
N GLY A 136 8.47 19.77 -16.32
CA GLY A 136 7.79 20.49 -17.40
C GLY A 136 8.15 19.97 -18.80
N TYR A 137 8.51 18.69 -18.92
CA TYR A 137 9.05 18.09 -20.15
C TYR A 137 10.34 18.71 -20.71
N VAL A 138 10.93 19.71 -20.03
CA VAL A 138 12.15 20.41 -20.49
C VAL A 138 13.35 20.19 -19.55
N THR A 139 13.11 19.60 -18.38
CA THR A 139 14.14 19.34 -17.37
C THR A 139 14.27 17.84 -17.15
N PRO A 140 15.49 17.27 -17.17
CA PRO A 140 15.69 15.88 -16.82
C PRO A 140 15.38 15.63 -15.34
N ILE A 141 15.30 14.36 -14.96
CA ILE A 141 15.13 13.97 -13.56
C ILE A 141 16.17 14.66 -12.67
N ILE A 142 15.72 15.25 -11.57
CA ILE A 142 16.60 15.78 -10.52
C ILE A 142 16.87 14.65 -9.52
N PRO A 143 18.05 14.01 -9.54
CA PRO A 143 18.26 12.75 -8.83
C PRO A 143 18.21 12.91 -7.31
N ALA A 144 18.56 14.08 -6.78
CA ALA A 144 18.50 14.34 -5.33
C ALA A 144 17.08 14.28 -4.76
N GLY A 145 16.05 14.61 -5.55
CA GLY A 145 14.65 14.60 -5.10
C GLY A 145 13.86 13.41 -5.62
N HIS A 146 13.84 13.21 -6.94
CA HIS A 146 12.94 12.23 -7.56
C HIS A 146 13.33 10.78 -7.23
N MET A 147 14.63 10.45 -7.23
CA MET A 147 15.09 9.08 -6.92
C MET A 147 14.70 8.65 -5.50
N PRO A 148 15.02 9.40 -4.43
CA PRO A 148 14.58 9.02 -3.09
C PRO A 148 13.06 9.04 -2.92
N PHE A 149 12.33 9.93 -3.59
CA PHE A 149 10.87 9.93 -3.54
C PHE A 149 10.27 8.67 -4.21
N ALA A 150 10.74 8.30 -5.40
CA ALA A 150 10.31 7.09 -6.10
C ALA A 150 10.64 5.82 -5.29
N LEU A 151 11.83 5.78 -4.66
CA LEU A 151 12.22 4.70 -3.76
C LEU A 151 11.29 4.58 -2.54
N LYS A 152 10.85 5.71 -1.95
CA LYS A 152 9.89 5.72 -0.84
C LYS A 152 8.51 5.22 -1.28
N CYS A 153 8.02 5.65 -2.43
CA CYS A 153 6.74 5.16 -2.96
C CYS A 153 6.79 3.65 -3.22
N ALA A 154 7.90 3.16 -3.80
CA ALA A 154 8.12 1.73 -3.99
C ALA A 154 8.21 0.97 -2.66
N GLN A 155 8.72 1.60 -1.60
CA GLN A 155 8.71 1.01 -0.27
C GLN A 155 7.31 0.90 0.31
N ALA A 156 6.55 1.99 0.28
CA ALA A 156 5.22 2.08 0.87
C ALA A 156 4.23 1.13 0.19
N SER A 157 4.31 1.02 -1.14
CA SER A 157 3.51 0.10 -1.95
C SER A 157 4.00 -1.36 -1.94
N ARG A 158 5.09 -1.65 -1.22
CA ARG A 158 5.79 -2.96 -1.25
C ARG A 158 6.09 -3.42 -2.68
N ALA A 159 6.49 -2.51 -3.56
CA ALA A 159 6.78 -2.83 -4.95
C ALA A 159 8.04 -3.70 -5.07
N LYS A 160 7.93 -4.80 -5.82
CA LYS A 160 9.06 -5.68 -6.17
C LYS A 160 10.04 -4.99 -7.11
N ASP A 161 9.51 -4.21 -8.04
CA ASP A 161 10.27 -3.50 -9.05
C ASP A 161 9.98 -2.00 -9.00
N LEU A 162 11.03 -1.19 -9.13
CA LEU A 162 10.93 0.24 -9.40
C LEU A 162 11.49 0.53 -10.79
N LEU A 163 10.61 0.97 -11.69
CA LEU A 163 10.90 1.34 -13.06
C LEU A 163 10.78 2.86 -13.24
N LEU A 164 11.78 3.51 -13.82
CA LEU A 164 11.72 4.92 -14.19
C LEU A 164 11.79 5.05 -15.70
N LEU A 165 10.81 5.76 -16.29
CA LEU A 165 10.78 6.03 -17.71
C LEU A 165 11.70 7.22 -18.05
N GLU A 166 12.75 6.98 -18.83
CA GLU A 166 13.51 8.01 -19.55
C GLU A 166 12.75 8.34 -20.86
N TYR A 167 11.85 9.33 -20.75
CA TYR A 167 11.16 9.91 -21.89
C TYR A 167 11.94 11.12 -22.44
N SER A 168 11.69 11.48 -23.70
CA SER A 168 12.37 12.57 -24.40
C SER A 168 11.92 13.94 -23.93
N LEU A 169 12.86 14.89 -23.93
CA LEU A 169 12.61 16.25 -23.48
C LEU A 169 12.40 17.22 -24.65
N SER A 170 11.68 18.29 -24.37
CA SER A 170 11.47 19.45 -25.24
C SER A 170 12.57 20.50 -25.01
N PRO A 171 12.92 21.29 -26.04
CA PRO A 171 12.27 21.43 -27.36
C PRO A 171 12.71 20.42 -28.43
N GLU A 172 13.69 19.57 -28.17
CA GLU A 172 14.23 18.61 -29.15
C GLU A 172 13.16 17.64 -29.63
N HIS A 173 12.36 17.12 -28.71
CA HIS A 173 11.24 16.23 -28.98
C HIS A 173 9.97 16.76 -28.30
N PRO A 174 9.21 17.65 -28.97
CA PRO A 174 7.96 18.21 -28.45
C PRO A 174 6.83 17.16 -28.41
N TYR A 175 5.66 17.57 -27.91
CA TYR A 175 4.42 16.80 -28.01
C TYR A 175 4.21 16.28 -29.45
N PRO A 176 3.82 15.02 -29.66
CA PRO A 176 3.34 14.02 -28.70
C PRO A 176 4.39 12.99 -28.21
N ALA A 177 5.70 13.26 -28.33
CA ALA A 177 6.75 12.27 -28.08
C ALA A 177 6.63 11.54 -26.73
N GLN A 178 6.35 12.28 -25.66
CA GLN A 178 6.29 11.73 -24.30
C GLN A 178 5.14 10.74 -24.12
N LEU A 179 3.97 11.03 -24.70
CA LEU A 179 2.81 10.13 -24.66
C LEU A 179 3.10 8.83 -25.40
N ILE A 180 3.68 8.91 -26.61
CA ILE A 180 4.06 7.73 -27.39
C ILE A 180 4.99 6.82 -26.59
N GLN A 181 5.97 7.42 -25.90
CA GLN A 181 6.94 6.69 -25.08
C GLN A 181 6.33 6.11 -23.79
N ALA A 182 5.34 6.77 -23.19
CA ALA A 182 4.58 6.22 -22.06
C ALA A 182 3.68 5.04 -22.49
N VAL A 183 3.07 5.10 -23.67
CA VAL A 183 2.34 3.98 -24.28
C VAL A 183 3.28 2.80 -24.52
N ALA A 184 4.46 3.04 -25.09
CA ALA A 184 5.48 2.01 -25.27
C ALA A 184 5.91 1.38 -23.92
N CYS A 185 6.02 2.19 -22.86
CA CYS A 185 6.29 1.70 -21.52
C CYS A 185 5.18 0.77 -21.02
N LEU A 186 3.92 1.20 -21.02
CA LEU A 186 2.83 0.36 -20.50
C LEU A 186 2.66 -0.92 -21.34
N ARG A 187 2.78 -0.82 -22.66
CA ARG A 187 2.74 -2.00 -23.53
C ARG A 187 3.90 -2.95 -23.29
N TYR A 188 5.12 -2.46 -23.07
CA TYR A 188 6.23 -3.33 -22.67
C TYR A 188 5.94 -4.10 -21.37
N LEU A 189 5.30 -3.45 -20.39
CA LEU A 189 4.90 -4.13 -19.15
C LEU A 189 3.85 -5.21 -19.37
N LEU A 190 2.83 -4.93 -20.20
CA LEU A 190 1.71 -5.84 -20.43
C LEU A 190 2.05 -6.94 -21.44
N ASP A 191 2.74 -6.62 -22.53
CA ASP A 191 2.95 -7.49 -23.68
C ASP A 191 4.28 -8.25 -23.60
N ASP A 192 5.38 -7.57 -23.25
CA ASP A 192 6.72 -8.17 -23.20
C ASP A 192 6.99 -8.81 -21.82
N LEU A 193 6.72 -8.08 -20.73
CA LEU A 193 6.90 -8.59 -19.36
C LEU A 193 5.71 -9.41 -18.84
N ARG A 194 4.56 -9.37 -19.54
CA ARG A 194 3.34 -10.13 -19.17
C ARG A 194 2.87 -9.84 -17.74
N LEU A 195 3.07 -8.61 -17.27
CA LEU A 195 2.55 -8.18 -15.98
C LEU A 195 1.03 -8.07 -16.03
N ARG A 196 0.36 -8.47 -14.95
CA ARG A 196 -1.07 -8.21 -14.77
C ARG A 196 -1.27 -6.72 -14.56
N THR A 197 -2.37 -6.17 -15.08
CA THR A 197 -2.70 -4.76 -14.90
C THR A 197 -2.86 -4.41 -13.41
N GLU A 198 -3.44 -5.32 -12.62
CA GLU A 198 -3.58 -5.16 -11.16
C GLU A 198 -2.27 -5.24 -10.36
N ASP A 199 -1.13 -5.49 -11.01
CA ASP A 199 0.20 -5.43 -10.40
C ASP A 199 0.96 -4.14 -10.75
N ILE A 200 0.35 -3.22 -11.50
CA ILE A 200 1.01 -1.98 -11.93
C ILE A 200 0.60 -0.82 -11.03
N VAL A 201 1.59 -0.13 -10.47
CA VAL A 201 1.41 1.15 -9.77
C VAL A 201 2.10 2.25 -10.58
N ILE A 202 1.39 3.32 -10.91
CA ILE A 202 1.98 4.47 -11.61
C ILE A 202 2.09 5.64 -10.64
N VAL A 203 3.26 6.27 -10.58
CA VAL A 203 3.48 7.48 -9.80
C VAL A 203 4.05 8.56 -10.72
N GLY A 204 3.48 9.74 -10.69
CA GLY A 204 3.99 10.89 -11.41
C GLY A 204 3.99 12.15 -10.56
N ASP A 205 4.93 13.06 -10.85
CA ASP A 205 4.92 14.41 -10.31
C ASP A 205 4.87 15.45 -11.43
N SER A 206 4.10 16.52 -11.26
CA SER A 206 4.03 17.64 -12.21
C SER A 206 3.72 17.19 -13.65
N ALA A 207 4.64 17.42 -14.59
CA ALA A 207 4.53 16.95 -15.96
C ALA A 207 4.51 15.41 -16.08
N GLY A 208 5.11 14.69 -15.13
CA GLY A 208 5.00 13.23 -15.06
C GLY A 208 3.62 12.76 -14.60
N ALA A 209 2.96 13.50 -13.71
CA ALA A 209 1.57 13.26 -13.33
C ALA A 209 0.59 13.64 -14.46
N HIS A 210 0.92 14.70 -15.22
CA HIS A 210 0.24 14.98 -16.50
C HIS A 210 0.42 13.81 -17.47
N LEU A 211 1.63 13.26 -17.62
CA LEU A 211 1.89 12.11 -18.51
C LEU A 211 1.07 10.88 -18.11
N ALA A 212 0.96 10.60 -16.80
CA ALA A 212 0.08 9.55 -16.30
C ALA A 212 -1.39 9.81 -16.66
N SER A 213 -1.83 11.08 -16.57
CA SER A 213 -3.19 11.49 -16.97
C SER A 213 -3.42 11.28 -18.47
N SER A 214 -2.47 11.70 -19.30
CA SER A 214 -2.47 11.48 -20.76
C SER A 214 -2.56 10.00 -21.12
N LEU A 215 -1.84 9.14 -20.39
CA LEU A 215 -1.87 7.69 -20.58
C LEU A 215 -3.23 7.09 -20.22
N LEU A 216 -3.85 7.49 -19.10
CA LEU A 216 -5.20 7.04 -18.75
C LEU A 216 -6.25 7.48 -19.77
N LEU A 217 -6.16 8.72 -20.25
CA LEU A 217 -7.02 9.22 -21.32
C LEU A 217 -6.79 8.47 -22.63
N HIS A 218 -5.55 8.07 -22.93
CA HIS A 218 -5.24 7.26 -24.12
C HIS A 218 -5.88 5.87 -24.04
N ILE A 219 -5.93 5.25 -22.86
CA ILE A 219 -6.55 3.93 -22.66
C ILE A 219 -8.05 3.99 -23.00
N VAL A 220 -8.77 5.02 -22.56
CA VAL A 220 -10.23 5.12 -22.80
C VAL A 220 -10.58 5.81 -24.13
N LYS A 221 -9.69 6.67 -24.63
CA LYS A 221 -9.85 7.41 -25.88
C LYS A 221 -8.50 7.35 -26.62
N PRO A 222 -8.27 6.35 -27.48
CA PRO A 222 -7.00 6.16 -28.16
C PRO A 222 -6.56 7.39 -28.95
N SER A 223 -5.30 7.76 -28.76
CA SER A 223 -4.67 8.87 -29.48
C SER A 223 -4.27 8.47 -30.89
N PRO A 224 -4.40 9.35 -31.90
CA PRO A 224 -3.95 9.04 -33.25
C PRO A 224 -2.41 8.92 -33.36
N TYR A 225 -1.68 9.28 -32.30
CA TYR A 225 -0.21 9.27 -32.30
C TYR A 225 0.41 7.95 -31.81
N ALA A 226 -0.37 7.06 -31.19
CA ALA A 226 0.13 5.83 -30.59
C ALA A 226 -0.89 4.68 -30.71
N ALA A 227 -0.41 3.44 -30.76
CA ALA A 227 -1.24 2.25 -30.79
C ALA A 227 -2.13 2.14 -29.54
N PRO A 228 -3.40 1.73 -29.68
CA PRO A 228 -4.33 1.61 -28.56
C PRO A 228 -3.82 0.61 -27.52
N ILE A 229 -4.25 0.80 -26.27
CA ILE A 229 -4.03 -0.14 -25.17
C ILE A 229 -5.38 -0.70 -24.75
N ASP A 230 -5.49 -2.03 -24.76
CA ASP A 230 -6.64 -2.74 -24.20
C ASP A 230 -6.22 -3.39 -22.88
N LEU A 231 -6.95 -3.08 -21.81
CA LEU A 231 -6.73 -3.67 -20.49
C LEU A 231 -7.55 -4.94 -20.27
N GLY A 232 -8.39 -5.35 -21.24
CA GLY A 232 -9.20 -6.57 -21.13
C GLY A 232 -10.25 -6.51 -20.02
N GLY A 233 -10.62 -5.31 -19.56
CA GLY A 233 -11.49 -5.10 -18.41
C GLY A 233 -10.77 -5.09 -17.05
N SER A 234 -9.46 -5.36 -17.01
CA SER A 234 -8.64 -5.22 -15.79
C SER A 234 -8.31 -3.75 -15.49
N GLN A 235 -7.88 -3.49 -14.26
CA GLN A 235 -7.59 -2.14 -13.77
C GLN A 235 -6.14 -2.02 -13.30
N ILE A 236 -5.53 -0.85 -13.53
CA ILE A 236 -4.25 -0.48 -12.94
C ILE A 236 -4.44 -0.39 -11.43
N LYS A 237 -3.55 -1.03 -10.65
CA LYS A 237 -3.66 -1.16 -9.19
C LYS A 237 -3.85 0.18 -8.50
N ALA A 238 -2.98 1.13 -8.82
CA ALA A 238 -3.00 2.45 -8.23
C ALA A 238 -2.29 3.49 -9.11
N VAL A 239 -2.78 4.73 -9.08
CA VAL A 239 -2.10 5.89 -9.69
C VAL A 239 -1.95 7.04 -8.69
N VAL A 240 -0.74 7.58 -8.54
CA VAL A 240 -0.45 8.73 -7.68
C VAL A 240 -0.08 9.94 -8.53
N PHE A 241 -0.89 10.99 -8.45
CA PHE A 241 -0.71 12.26 -9.12
C PHE A 241 -0.21 13.32 -8.12
N VAL A 242 1.07 13.67 -8.17
CA VAL A 242 1.64 14.74 -7.33
C VAL A 242 1.66 16.04 -8.14
N SER A 243 0.95 17.06 -7.70
CA SER A 243 0.90 18.39 -8.33
C SER A 243 0.64 18.32 -9.85
N PRO A 244 -0.41 17.61 -10.31
CA PRO A 244 -0.54 17.29 -11.73
C PRO A 244 -0.81 18.53 -12.59
N TRP A 245 -0.04 18.70 -13.65
CA TRP A 245 -0.18 19.83 -14.56
C TRP A 245 -1.33 19.60 -15.55
N VAL A 246 -2.58 19.73 -15.09
CA VAL A 246 -3.79 19.33 -15.83
C VAL A 246 -4.44 20.42 -16.68
N MET A 247 -4.06 21.68 -16.49
CA MET A 247 -4.52 22.83 -17.27
C MET A 247 -3.32 23.63 -17.78
N MET A 248 -3.39 24.08 -19.03
CA MET A 248 -2.36 24.85 -19.72
C MET A 248 -2.56 26.36 -19.56
N ASP A 249 -3.78 26.81 -19.29
CA ASP A 249 -4.00 28.18 -18.86
C ASP A 249 -3.26 28.48 -17.56
N THR A 250 -2.98 29.78 -17.37
CA THR A 250 -2.34 30.25 -16.14
C THR A 250 -3.19 31.28 -15.42
N ASP A 251 -4.45 31.46 -15.81
CA ASP A 251 -5.29 32.58 -15.39
C ASP A 251 -6.02 32.35 -14.07
N ASN A 252 -5.93 31.12 -13.54
CA ASN A 252 -6.46 30.74 -12.25
C ASN A 252 -5.93 31.61 -11.08
N PRO A 253 -6.76 32.01 -10.09
CA PRO A 253 -6.38 32.92 -9.01
C PRO A 253 -5.15 32.50 -8.19
N SER A 254 -4.93 31.19 -8.02
CA SER A 254 -3.78 30.63 -7.30
C SER A 254 -2.44 31.08 -7.89
N TYR A 255 -2.35 31.36 -9.20
CA TYR A 255 -1.12 31.88 -9.81
C TYR A 255 -0.68 33.21 -9.24
N ASP A 256 -1.62 34.09 -8.92
CA ASP A 256 -1.34 35.41 -8.37
C ASP A 256 -1.19 35.34 -6.84
N ALA A 257 -2.06 34.57 -6.16
CA ALA A 257 -2.04 34.41 -4.71
C ALA A 257 -0.78 33.71 -4.19
N ASN A 258 -0.26 32.73 -4.95
CA ASN A 258 0.87 31.89 -4.55
C ASN A 258 2.18 32.20 -5.30
N GLU A 259 2.22 33.25 -6.15
CA GLU A 259 3.40 33.67 -6.94
C GLU A 259 4.70 33.81 -6.13
N LYS A 260 4.57 34.17 -4.84
CA LYS A 260 5.70 34.36 -3.91
C LYS A 260 5.96 33.15 -3.03
N LYS A 261 5.02 32.21 -2.91
CA LYS A 261 5.13 31.04 -2.03
C LYS A 261 5.72 29.84 -2.78
N ASP A 262 5.34 29.67 -4.04
CA ASP A 262 5.81 28.59 -4.89
C ASP A 262 7.14 28.92 -5.59
N PHE A 263 7.90 27.90 -6.02
CA PHE A 263 9.10 28.08 -6.84
C PHE A 263 8.82 27.96 -8.35
N ILE A 264 7.63 27.50 -8.74
CA ILE A 264 7.07 27.64 -10.10
C ILE A 264 6.35 29.00 -10.20
N SER A 265 6.21 29.51 -11.43
CA SER A 265 5.51 30.77 -11.70
C SER A 265 4.79 30.74 -13.04
N ARG A 266 3.78 31.61 -13.18
CA ARG A 266 3.09 31.90 -14.45
C ARG A 266 4.07 32.09 -15.61
N ALA A 267 5.09 32.93 -15.41
CA ALA A 267 6.10 33.21 -16.41
C ALA A 267 6.88 31.95 -16.83
N ARG A 268 7.15 31.03 -15.89
CA ARG A 268 7.87 29.79 -16.21
C ARG A 268 7.01 28.83 -17.02
N ILE A 269 5.72 28.68 -16.68
CA ILE A 269 4.81 27.83 -17.46
C ILE A 269 4.65 28.38 -18.88
N ASN A 270 4.47 29.70 -19.03
CA ASN A 270 4.40 30.37 -20.34
C ASN A 270 5.71 30.30 -21.15
N GLU A 271 6.86 30.07 -20.50
CA GLU A 271 8.15 29.81 -21.18
C GLU A 271 8.25 28.36 -21.68
N ILE A 272 7.68 27.41 -20.94
CA ILE A 272 7.72 25.97 -21.25
C ILE A 272 6.77 25.63 -22.41
N LEU A 273 5.55 26.18 -22.42
CA LEU A 273 4.51 25.85 -23.40
C LEU A 273 4.97 25.94 -24.87
N PRO A 274 5.67 26.99 -25.33
CA PRO A 274 6.17 27.06 -26.70
C PRO A 274 7.27 26.04 -27.04
N SER A 275 7.96 25.51 -26.03
CA SER A 275 8.98 24.47 -26.20
C SER A 275 8.36 23.09 -26.34
N TRP A 276 7.36 22.78 -25.52
CA TRP A 276 6.64 21.49 -25.55
C TRP A 276 5.60 21.41 -26.68
N LYS A 277 4.96 22.53 -27.04
CA LYS A 277 3.98 22.67 -28.13
C LYS A 277 2.76 21.73 -28.02
N PRO A 278 2.01 21.74 -26.89
CA PRO A 278 0.75 21.02 -26.81
C PRO A 278 -0.26 21.56 -27.83
N LYS A 279 -1.16 20.69 -28.29
CA LYS A 279 -2.33 21.07 -29.10
C LYS A 279 -3.54 21.20 -28.18
N ALA A 280 -4.20 22.35 -28.21
CA ALA A 280 -5.29 22.67 -27.28
C ALA A 280 -6.50 21.73 -27.47
N GLU A 281 -6.72 21.27 -28.69
CA GLU A 281 -7.78 20.32 -29.06
C GLU A 281 -7.51 18.87 -28.61
N ASP A 282 -6.26 18.53 -28.29
CA ASP A 282 -5.89 17.16 -27.93
C ASP A 282 -6.11 16.93 -26.43
N VAL A 283 -7.10 16.09 -26.07
CA VAL A 283 -7.42 15.77 -24.67
C VAL A 283 -6.24 15.18 -23.90
N TRP A 284 -5.31 14.49 -24.56
CA TRP A 284 -4.11 13.95 -23.92
C TRP A 284 -3.05 15.03 -23.64
N ALA A 285 -3.11 16.18 -24.30
CA ALA A 285 -2.24 17.33 -24.06
C ALA A 285 -2.86 18.35 -23.12
N CYS A 286 -4.18 18.50 -23.15
CA CYS A 286 -4.95 19.46 -22.36
C CYS A 286 -6.07 18.74 -21.57
N PRO A 287 -5.72 17.90 -20.58
CA PRO A 287 -6.66 16.97 -19.96
C PRO A 287 -7.81 17.63 -19.19
N GLY A 288 -7.63 18.86 -18.70
CA GLY A 288 -8.68 19.61 -18.01
C GLY A 288 -9.44 20.62 -18.87
N GLU A 289 -9.04 20.84 -20.13
CA GLU A 289 -9.51 22.00 -20.93
C GLU A 289 -10.01 21.63 -22.33
N ALA A 290 -9.54 20.52 -22.90
CA ALA A 290 -9.89 20.13 -24.26
C ALA A 290 -11.37 19.70 -24.39
N ASP A 291 -11.93 19.91 -25.58
CA ASP A 291 -13.27 19.43 -25.89
C ASP A 291 -13.39 17.90 -25.72
N GLY A 292 -14.42 17.48 -25.00
CA GLY A 292 -14.66 16.06 -24.68
C GLY A 292 -13.83 15.52 -23.49
N ALA A 293 -13.14 16.37 -22.73
CA ALA A 293 -12.46 15.98 -21.49
C ALA A 293 -13.42 15.33 -20.48
N ALA A 294 -14.60 15.93 -20.25
CA ALA A 294 -15.60 15.40 -19.32
C ALA A 294 -16.04 13.97 -19.68
N GLU A 295 -16.27 13.72 -20.97
CA GLU A 295 -16.70 12.41 -21.48
C GLU A 295 -15.59 11.36 -21.37
N ALA A 296 -14.34 11.77 -21.60
CA ALA A 296 -13.18 10.88 -21.46
C ALA A 296 -12.93 10.56 -19.98
N TRP A 297 -12.93 11.55 -19.08
CA TRP A 297 -12.74 11.32 -17.65
C TRP A 297 -13.88 10.54 -17.01
N ALA A 298 -15.12 10.68 -17.49
CA ALA A 298 -16.22 9.83 -17.05
C ALA A 298 -16.02 8.34 -17.39
N GLN A 299 -15.14 8.01 -18.35
CA GLN A 299 -14.74 6.63 -18.63
C GLN A 299 -13.53 6.20 -17.78
N VAL A 300 -12.65 7.15 -17.44
CA VAL A 300 -11.52 6.86 -16.54
C VAL A 300 -12.00 6.65 -15.09
N PHE A 301 -12.92 7.49 -14.62
CA PHE A 301 -13.50 7.48 -13.29
C PHE A 301 -15.03 7.43 -13.39
N PRO A 302 -15.60 6.29 -13.79
CA PRO A 302 -17.04 6.18 -13.97
C PRO A 302 -17.77 6.24 -12.62
N ARG A 303 -18.93 6.91 -12.59
CA ARG A 303 -19.83 6.89 -11.41
C ARG A 303 -20.43 5.52 -11.13
N ALA A 304 -20.49 4.65 -12.14
CA ALA A 304 -20.97 3.28 -12.05
C ALA A 304 -20.21 2.40 -13.06
N GLY A 305 -19.79 1.21 -12.63
CA GLY A 305 -18.90 0.33 -13.41
C GLY A 305 -17.41 0.53 -13.05
N ALA A 306 -16.53 -0.19 -13.73
CA ALA A 306 -15.09 -0.13 -13.50
C ALA A 306 -14.39 0.70 -14.59
N GLY A 307 -13.61 1.70 -14.19
CA GLY A 307 -12.68 2.40 -15.07
C GLY A 307 -11.33 1.70 -15.15
N PRO A 308 -10.35 2.21 -15.91
CA PRO A 308 -9.02 1.61 -16.06
C PRO A 308 -8.13 1.66 -14.80
N VAL A 309 -8.58 2.26 -13.70
CA VAL A 309 -7.80 2.41 -12.46
C VAL A 309 -8.64 2.01 -11.25
N LYS A 310 -8.08 1.16 -10.38
CA LYS A 310 -8.75 0.73 -9.14
C LYS A 310 -8.66 1.78 -8.04
N ARG A 311 -7.49 2.41 -7.89
CA ARG A 311 -7.22 3.40 -6.84
C ARG A 311 -6.46 4.61 -7.41
N ALA A 312 -6.84 5.84 -7.05
CA ALA A 312 -6.08 7.02 -7.42
C ALA A 312 -5.97 8.08 -6.31
N PHE A 313 -4.80 8.70 -6.23
CA PHE A 313 -4.46 9.75 -5.28
C PHE A 313 -4.07 11.02 -6.02
N TRP A 314 -4.66 12.15 -5.66
CA TRP A 314 -4.23 13.48 -6.13
C TRP A 314 -3.67 14.28 -4.97
N GLY A 315 -2.42 14.71 -5.07
CA GLY A 315 -1.79 15.60 -4.10
C GLY A 315 -1.59 16.98 -4.69
N VAL A 316 -1.99 18.02 -3.96
CA VAL A 316 -1.69 19.41 -4.29
C VAL A 316 -1.42 20.21 -3.02
N GLY A 317 -0.47 21.13 -3.06
CA GLY A 317 -0.13 21.98 -1.93
C GLY A 317 -0.91 23.29 -1.92
N SER A 318 -1.31 23.76 -0.74
CA SER A 318 -2.07 25.00 -0.60
C SER A 318 -1.26 26.26 -0.98
N ALA A 319 0.06 26.11 -1.18
CA ALA A 319 0.96 27.17 -1.64
C ALA A 319 1.39 27.01 -3.11
N GLU A 320 0.78 26.08 -3.87
CA GLU A 320 1.06 25.89 -5.29
C GLU A 320 0.39 26.94 -6.17
N VAL A 321 1.05 27.35 -7.26
CA VAL A 321 0.40 28.21 -8.27
C VAL A 321 -0.66 27.48 -9.07
N ILE A 322 -0.60 26.15 -9.16
CA ILE A 322 -1.57 25.30 -9.87
C ILE A 322 -2.69 24.76 -8.98
N LEU A 323 -2.78 25.22 -7.72
CA LEU A 323 -3.76 24.74 -6.74
C LEU A 323 -5.18 24.71 -7.30
N ASP A 324 -5.64 25.84 -7.85
CA ASP A 324 -7.00 25.96 -8.34
C ASP A 324 -7.23 25.05 -9.55
N SER A 325 -6.24 24.95 -10.45
CA SER A 325 -6.32 24.07 -11.62
C SER A 325 -6.50 22.59 -11.23
N VAL A 326 -5.78 22.12 -10.21
CA VAL A 326 -5.93 20.74 -9.72
C VAL A 326 -7.28 20.54 -9.03
N LYS A 327 -7.71 21.50 -8.19
CA LYS A 327 -8.98 21.39 -7.46
C LYS A 327 -10.17 21.39 -8.40
N THR A 328 -10.22 22.33 -9.34
CA THR A 328 -11.27 22.39 -10.36
C THR A 328 -11.30 21.09 -11.16
N PHE A 329 -10.14 20.60 -11.61
CA PHE A 329 -10.06 19.32 -12.32
C PHE A 329 -10.63 18.15 -11.49
N THR A 330 -10.22 18.02 -10.21
CA THR A 330 -10.68 16.90 -9.39
C THR A 330 -12.17 16.99 -9.06
N ASP A 331 -12.66 18.18 -8.76
CA ASP A 331 -14.07 18.43 -8.46
C ASP A 331 -14.96 18.10 -9.68
N ASP A 332 -14.50 18.46 -10.89
CA ASP A 332 -15.25 18.27 -12.12
C ASP A 332 -15.23 16.81 -12.63
N PHE A 333 -14.11 16.10 -12.45
CA PHE A 333 -13.85 14.87 -13.20
C PHE A 333 -13.65 13.59 -12.39
N THR A 334 -13.32 13.64 -11.10
CA THR A 334 -12.91 12.43 -10.36
C THR A 334 -13.94 11.97 -9.34
N GLY A 335 -14.74 12.89 -8.79
CA GLY A 335 -15.68 12.59 -7.70
C GLY A 335 -15.00 12.17 -6.39
N ALA A 336 -13.68 12.36 -6.28
CA ALA A 336 -12.88 11.99 -5.13
C ALA A 336 -13.10 12.96 -3.96
N GLU A 337 -13.02 12.43 -2.73
CA GLU A 337 -13.09 13.25 -1.52
C GLU A 337 -11.83 14.10 -1.36
N THR A 338 -12.00 15.40 -1.12
CA THR A 338 -10.87 16.30 -0.80
C THR A 338 -10.65 16.40 0.71
N ILE A 339 -9.42 16.09 1.13
CA ILE A 339 -8.98 16.16 2.53
C ILE A 339 -7.84 17.16 2.66
N PHE A 340 -8.02 18.16 3.53
CA PHE A 340 -6.97 19.10 3.88
C PHE A 340 -6.04 18.49 4.94
N VAL A 341 -4.73 18.45 4.67
CA VAL A 341 -3.73 17.80 5.52
C VAL A 341 -2.76 18.83 6.08
N ASN A 342 -2.82 19.04 7.39
CA ASN A 342 -1.81 19.77 8.15
C ASN A 342 -1.01 18.79 9.05
N LYS A 343 -0.06 19.33 9.82
CA LYS A 343 0.83 18.52 10.69
C LYS A 343 0.09 17.69 11.74
N GLY A 344 -1.10 18.10 12.15
CA GLY A 344 -1.92 17.41 13.16
C GLY A 344 -2.87 16.36 12.58
N VAL A 345 -2.98 16.25 11.26
CA VAL A 345 -3.85 15.25 10.62
C VAL A 345 -3.18 13.87 10.64
N ASP A 346 -3.89 12.90 11.19
CA ASP A 346 -3.54 11.49 11.11
C ASP A 346 -3.89 10.93 9.72
N CYS A 347 -2.87 10.45 9.02
CA CYS A 347 -3.00 9.91 7.66
C CYS A 347 -3.33 8.40 7.66
N SER A 348 -3.45 7.74 8.83
CA SER A 348 -3.89 6.34 8.94
C SER A 348 -5.26 6.13 8.29
N ALA A 349 -6.15 7.13 8.36
CA ALA A 349 -7.46 7.14 7.73
C ALA A 349 -7.42 7.08 6.18
N PHE A 350 -6.24 7.14 5.57
CA PHE A 350 -6.09 7.08 4.11
C PHE A 350 -5.86 5.64 3.62
N VAL A 351 -5.55 4.70 4.53
CA VAL A 351 -5.48 3.28 4.22
C VAL A 351 -6.87 2.80 3.78
N GLY A 352 -6.93 2.07 2.66
CA GLY A 352 -8.18 1.52 2.13
C GLY A 352 -9.08 2.52 1.39
N LYS A 353 -8.73 3.80 1.27
CA LYS A 353 -9.44 4.72 0.36
C LYS A 353 -9.05 4.44 -1.10
N ASP A 354 -10.04 4.37 -1.98
CA ASP A 354 -9.82 4.13 -3.41
C ASP A 354 -9.49 5.42 -4.16
N PHE A 355 -10.29 6.47 -4.01
CA PHE A 355 -10.09 7.77 -4.67
C PHE A 355 -10.05 8.91 -3.66
N ILE A 356 -8.94 9.65 -3.61
CA ILE A 356 -8.74 10.74 -2.64
C ILE A 356 -7.94 11.91 -3.25
N VAL A 357 -8.35 13.13 -2.91
CA VAL A 357 -7.59 14.36 -3.13
C VAL A 357 -7.04 14.85 -1.79
N VAL A 358 -5.77 15.22 -1.76
CA VAL A 358 -5.08 15.75 -0.57
C VAL A 358 -4.56 17.14 -0.87
N GLU A 359 -5.05 18.11 -0.09
CA GLU A 359 -4.53 19.47 -0.06
C GLU A 359 -3.55 19.62 1.11
N GLY A 360 -2.24 19.65 0.83
CA GLY A 360 -1.19 19.78 1.84
C GLY A 360 -0.98 21.22 2.30
N GLU A 361 -1.16 21.49 3.60
CA GLU A 361 -0.99 22.84 4.16
C GLU A 361 0.43 23.37 3.93
N GLY A 362 0.53 24.49 3.23
CA GLY A 362 1.78 25.21 2.95
C GLY A 362 2.72 24.50 1.98
N ASP A 363 2.39 23.29 1.53
CA ASP A 363 3.17 22.53 0.56
C ASP A 363 3.26 23.32 -0.77
N ALA A 364 4.44 23.35 -1.38
CA ALA A 364 4.71 23.97 -2.68
C ALA A 364 4.73 22.92 -3.81
N HIS A 365 5.01 23.33 -5.04
CA HIS A 365 4.88 22.45 -6.22
C HIS A 365 5.73 21.17 -6.11
N ALA A 366 5.13 19.99 -6.26
CA ALA A 366 5.80 18.72 -6.07
C ALA A 366 6.54 18.60 -4.73
N GLN A 367 5.94 19.09 -3.63
CA GLN A 367 6.56 19.14 -2.30
C GLN A 367 7.22 17.82 -1.85
N PRO A 368 6.64 16.61 -2.07
CA PRO A 368 7.30 15.36 -1.68
C PRO A 368 8.68 15.12 -2.34
N VAL A 369 8.90 15.64 -3.54
CA VAL A 369 10.19 15.59 -4.24
C VAL A 369 11.19 16.55 -3.57
N LEU A 370 10.74 17.75 -3.19
CA LEU A 370 11.57 18.71 -2.45
C LEU A 370 11.94 18.20 -1.05
N ASP A 371 10.96 17.63 -0.36
CA ASP A 371 11.09 16.98 0.93
C ASP A 371 12.17 15.90 0.90
N SER A 372 12.14 15.05 -0.14
CA SER A 372 13.14 14.01 -0.34
C SER A 372 14.53 14.59 -0.62
N ALA A 373 14.63 15.68 -1.39
CA ALA A 373 15.89 16.36 -1.68
C ALA A 373 16.59 16.94 -0.44
N VAL A 374 15.83 17.26 0.61
CA VAL A 374 16.36 17.77 1.88
C VAL A 374 16.25 16.76 3.04
N GLY A 375 15.90 15.50 2.74
CA GLY A 375 15.74 14.44 3.73
C GLY A 375 14.73 14.80 4.82
N TYR A 376 13.55 15.28 4.43
CA TYR A 376 12.45 15.64 5.34
C TYR A 376 11.20 14.81 5.06
N ASP A 377 11.02 13.73 5.81
CA ASP A 377 9.99 12.73 5.50
C ASP A 377 8.61 13.03 6.12
N LYS A 378 8.50 14.13 6.87
CA LYS A 378 7.29 14.48 7.64
C LYS A 378 6.41 15.54 6.95
N GLY A 379 6.64 15.80 5.66
CA GLY A 379 5.79 16.70 4.88
C GLY A 379 4.34 16.23 4.84
N ASN A 380 3.39 17.15 4.65
CA ASN A 380 1.97 16.85 4.73
C ASN A 380 1.55 15.89 3.62
N MET A 381 1.80 16.27 2.37
CA MET A 381 1.53 15.41 1.21
C MET A 381 2.37 14.13 1.22
N MET A 382 3.64 14.19 1.67
CA MET A 382 4.50 13.02 1.81
C MET A 382 3.87 11.95 2.71
N ARG A 383 3.45 12.31 3.93
CA ARG A 383 2.81 11.38 4.88
C ARG A 383 1.54 10.77 4.30
N ALA A 384 0.75 11.57 3.61
CA ALA A 384 -0.50 11.13 3.00
C ALA A 384 -0.27 10.05 1.94
N ILE A 385 0.66 10.27 1.00
CA ILE A 385 0.99 9.32 -0.06
C ILE A 385 1.51 8.01 0.53
N MET A 386 2.42 8.08 1.51
CA MET A 386 3.01 6.88 2.10
C MET A 386 1.95 6.00 2.76
N ARG A 387 1.03 6.58 3.54
CA ARG A 387 -0.03 5.82 4.20
C ARG A 387 -1.05 5.25 3.23
N TRP A 388 -1.43 6.02 2.21
CA TRP A 388 -2.38 5.54 1.21
C TRP A 388 -1.86 4.33 0.41
N LEU A 389 -0.55 4.21 0.22
CA LEU A 389 0.06 3.08 -0.51
C LEU A 389 0.16 1.76 0.29
N GLU A 390 -0.11 1.74 1.60
CA GLU A 390 0.05 0.55 2.48
C GLU A 390 -1.11 -0.50 2.35
N SER A 391 -0.84 -1.77 2.73
CA SER A 391 -1.79 -2.91 2.85
C SER A 391 -1.78 -3.49 4.28
N SER A 392 -2.91 -4.02 4.80
CA SER A 392 -3.26 -3.86 6.23
C SER A 392 -3.59 -5.14 7.06
N ARG A 393 -2.86 -5.30 8.17
CA ARG A 393 -3.38 -5.82 9.47
C ARG A 393 -3.67 -4.61 10.35
N LEU A 394 -4.89 -4.51 10.87
CA LEU A 394 -5.39 -3.34 11.59
C LEU A 394 -5.68 -3.68 13.05
N TYR A 395 -5.49 -2.69 13.92
CA TYR A 395 -5.78 -2.77 15.36
C TYR A 395 -6.77 -1.67 15.73
N LEU A 396 -7.73 -1.97 16.59
CA LEU A 396 -8.66 -0.94 17.09
C LEU A 396 -7.96 -0.06 18.13
N LEU A 397 -8.12 1.26 18.00
CA LEU A 397 -7.52 2.27 18.88
C LEU A 397 -8.56 2.93 19.79
N ALA A 398 -8.27 3.02 21.09
CA ALA A 398 -9.01 3.87 22.03
C ALA A 398 -8.67 5.35 21.83
N SER A 399 -7.43 5.61 21.43
CA SER A 399 -6.88 6.93 21.14
C SER A 399 -5.66 6.80 20.23
N THR A 400 -5.10 7.89 19.74
CA THR A 400 -3.90 7.86 18.88
C THR A 400 -2.71 7.13 19.51
N ALA A 401 -2.61 7.08 20.84
CA ALA A 401 -1.47 6.48 21.54
C ALA A 401 -1.77 5.13 22.21
N LYS A 402 -3.00 4.62 22.13
CA LYS A 402 -3.43 3.43 22.87
C LYS A 402 -4.41 2.56 22.08
N TYR A 403 -4.21 1.25 22.12
CA TYR A 403 -5.20 0.28 21.65
C TYR A 403 -6.46 0.30 22.51
N GLU A 404 -7.59 -0.03 21.89
CA GLU A 404 -8.83 -0.31 22.63
C GLU A 404 -8.69 -1.68 23.31
N MET A 405 -8.91 -1.71 24.63
CA MET A 405 -8.66 -2.88 25.45
C MET A 405 -9.97 -3.52 25.91
N PHE A 406 -10.15 -4.80 25.57
CA PHE A 406 -11.34 -5.57 25.87
C PHE A 406 -11.07 -6.58 27.00
N THR A 407 -12.08 -6.86 27.82
CA THR A 407 -12.06 -7.99 28.76
C THR A 407 -13.17 -8.94 28.35
N LEU A 408 -12.81 -10.12 27.88
CA LEU A 408 -13.75 -11.03 27.22
C LEU A 408 -14.70 -11.70 28.20
N LEU A 409 -14.19 -12.16 29.36
CA LEU A 409 -14.97 -12.93 30.31
C LEU A 409 -16.28 -12.22 30.71
N ASN A 410 -17.40 -12.92 30.53
CA ASN A 410 -18.79 -12.48 30.75
C ASN A 410 -19.28 -11.37 29.81
N ASN A 411 -18.60 -11.17 28.68
CA ASN A 411 -19.02 -10.26 27.62
C ASN A 411 -19.22 -11.02 26.29
N GLU A 412 -19.76 -10.32 25.30
CA GLU A 412 -19.91 -10.78 23.93
C GLU A 412 -19.41 -9.72 22.96
N ILE A 413 -18.97 -10.18 21.79
CA ILE A 413 -18.70 -9.35 20.62
C ILE A 413 -19.70 -9.70 19.52
N ALA A 414 -20.24 -8.68 18.86
CA ALA A 414 -21.02 -8.81 17.64
C ALA A 414 -20.46 -7.92 16.54
N PHE A 415 -20.49 -8.39 15.30
CA PHE A 415 -20.12 -7.60 14.13
C PHE A 415 -20.83 -8.12 12.89
N ASP A 416 -21.04 -7.24 11.93
CA ASP A 416 -21.55 -7.60 10.61
C ASP A 416 -20.36 -7.84 9.67
N VAL A 417 -20.41 -8.94 8.93
CA VAL A 417 -19.36 -9.32 7.99
C VAL A 417 -19.93 -9.54 6.58
N GLU A 418 -19.18 -9.09 5.59
CA GLU A 418 -19.40 -9.36 4.18
C GLU A 418 -18.07 -9.84 3.58
N LEU A 419 -18.08 -11.06 3.05
CA LEU A 419 -16.88 -11.78 2.61
C LEU A 419 -17.13 -12.65 1.37
N SER A 420 -18.17 -12.34 0.59
CA SER A 420 -18.57 -13.13 -0.58
C SER A 420 -17.50 -13.23 -1.66
N SER A 421 -16.59 -12.25 -1.72
CA SER A 421 -15.43 -12.25 -2.62
C SER A 421 -14.19 -12.98 -2.08
N LEU A 422 -14.23 -13.42 -0.81
CA LEU A 422 -13.13 -14.07 -0.13
C LEU A 422 -13.26 -15.58 -0.37
N ASP A 423 -12.60 -16.12 -1.39
CA ASP A 423 -12.72 -17.53 -1.77
C ASP A 423 -11.64 -18.41 -1.11
N CYS A 424 -11.58 -19.69 -1.50
CA CYS A 424 -10.61 -20.68 -1.03
C CYS A 424 -9.18 -20.12 -0.91
N GLY A 425 -8.53 -20.41 0.23
CA GLY A 425 -7.15 -20.05 0.49
C GLY A 425 -6.91 -18.64 1.04
N LEU A 426 -7.94 -17.79 1.07
CA LEU A 426 -7.91 -16.51 1.77
C LEU A 426 -8.53 -16.63 3.16
N ASN A 427 -8.14 -15.74 4.06
CA ASN A 427 -8.71 -15.63 5.40
C ASN A 427 -8.93 -14.16 5.77
N GLY A 428 -10.19 -13.83 6.01
CA GLY A 428 -10.64 -12.56 6.57
C GLY A 428 -10.85 -12.76 8.06
N ALA A 429 -9.88 -12.33 8.85
CA ALA A 429 -9.83 -12.65 10.26
C ALA A 429 -10.22 -11.46 11.15
N LEU A 430 -10.98 -11.74 12.20
CA LEU A 430 -11.26 -10.84 13.32
C LEU A 430 -11.00 -11.60 14.62
N TYR A 431 -10.04 -11.14 15.42
CA TYR A 431 -9.52 -11.90 16.53
C TYR A 431 -8.97 -11.01 17.65
N PHE A 432 -8.73 -11.61 18.82
CA PHE A 432 -8.17 -10.93 19.97
C PHE A 432 -6.82 -11.51 20.35
N VAL A 433 -5.87 -10.63 20.70
CA VAL A 433 -4.55 -10.99 21.23
C VAL A 433 -4.22 -10.15 22.47
N MET A 434 -3.47 -10.71 23.41
CA MET A 434 -3.11 -10.03 24.67
C MET A 434 -1.88 -9.12 24.52
N MET A 435 -1.97 -8.16 23.59
CA MET A 435 -0.98 -7.10 23.38
C MET A 435 -1.00 -6.04 24.50
N GLU A 436 0.11 -5.33 24.69
CA GLU A 436 0.19 -4.20 25.62
C GLU A 436 -0.53 -2.96 25.06
N GLU A 437 -1.30 -2.25 25.89
CA GLU A 437 -2.16 -1.11 25.51
C GLU A 437 -1.41 -0.01 24.72
N ASP A 438 -0.15 0.26 25.07
CA ASP A 438 0.68 1.29 24.45
C ASP A 438 1.61 0.74 23.34
N GLY A 439 1.40 -0.50 22.89
CA GLY A 439 2.28 -1.19 21.95
C GLY A 439 3.62 -1.62 22.54
N GLY A 440 3.78 -1.59 23.86
CA GLY A 440 4.97 -2.02 24.58
C GLY A 440 5.97 -0.90 24.88
N MET A 441 5.60 0.37 24.73
CA MET A 441 6.50 1.49 24.99
C MET A 441 6.92 1.56 26.46
N GLY A 442 5.98 1.37 27.38
CA GLY A 442 6.22 1.43 28.82
C GLY A 442 7.17 0.34 29.30
N ARG A 443 7.07 -0.86 28.73
CA ARG A 443 7.92 -2.00 29.09
C ARG A 443 9.24 -2.05 28.35
N TYR A 444 9.27 -1.60 27.09
CA TYR A 444 10.44 -1.63 26.22
C TYR A 444 10.84 -0.20 25.82
N PRO A 445 11.71 0.48 26.59
CA PRO A 445 12.05 1.89 26.35
C PRO A 445 12.68 2.19 24.98
N THR A 446 13.17 1.15 24.28
CA THR A 446 13.68 1.27 22.91
C THR A 446 12.57 1.30 21.86
N ASN A 447 11.37 0.82 22.19
CA ASN A 447 10.16 1.11 21.43
C ASN A 447 9.69 2.54 21.75
N THR A 448 9.93 3.46 20.84
CA THR A 448 9.51 4.86 20.95
C THR A 448 8.32 5.20 20.05
N ALA A 449 7.72 4.19 19.41
CA ALA A 449 6.64 4.35 18.44
C ALA A 449 5.27 3.97 19.03
N GLY A 450 5.16 2.78 19.64
CA GLY A 450 3.96 2.35 20.36
C GLY A 450 2.74 2.03 19.49
N ALA A 451 1.56 2.09 20.12
CA ALA A 451 0.29 1.74 19.50
C ALA A 451 -0.08 2.64 18.30
N GLU A 452 0.35 3.92 18.30
CA GLU A 452 0.18 4.84 17.16
C GLU A 452 0.71 4.25 15.84
N PHE A 453 1.77 3.44 15.93
CA PHE A 453 2.43 2.82 14.79
C PHE A 453 2.21 1.31 14.72
N GLY A 454 1.23 0.76 15.46
CA GLY A 454 0.88 -0.65 15.37
C GLY A 454 1.97 -1.62 15.89
N THR A 455 2.78 -1.18 16.87
CA THR A 455 3.85 -2.02 17.44
C THR A 455 3.33 -2.95 18.54
N GLY A 456 4.14 -3.95 18.90
CA GLY A 456 3.86 -4.84 20.04
C GLY A 456 2.93 -6.01 19.75
N TYR A 457 2.75 -6.39 18.48
CA TYR A 457 1.97 -7.57 18.11
C TYR A 457 2.54 -8.85 18.72
N CYS A 458 1.66 -9.75 19.13
CA CYS A 458 1.96 -11.10 19.62
C CYS A 458 0.78 -12.02 19.28
N ASP A 459 1.02 -13.33 19.27
CA ASP A 459 -0.02 -14.35 19.11
C ASP A 459 0.43 -15.71 19.67
N SER A 460 -0.46 -16.71 19.61
CA SER A 460 -0.21 -18.05 20.15
C SER A 460 0.82 -18.84 19.34
N LYS A 461 1.11 -18.37 18.12
CA LYS A 461 2.13 -18.92 17.22
C LYS A 461 3.52 -18.32 17.48
N CYS A 462 3.65 -17.41 18.45
CA CYS A 462 4.91 -16.78 18.82
C CYS A 462 5.59 -16.09 17.62
N SER A 463 4.85 -15.27 16.88
CA SER A 463 5.26 -14.62 15.63
C SER A 463 6.74 -14.21 15.53
N GLN A 464 7.55 -15.05 14.88
CA GLN A 464 8.98 -14.78 14.60
C GLN A 464 9.19 -13.93 13.33
N GLY A 465 8.16 -13.77 12.51
CA GLY A 465 8.22 -12.92 11.31
C GLY A 465 8.13 -11.42 11.56
N LEU A 466 8.01 -11.01 12.83
CA LEU A 466 8.07 -9.60 13.20
C LEU A 466 9.49 -9.07 13.05
N ARG A 467 9.62 -7.92 12.37
CA ARG A 467 10.91 -7.23 12.22
C ARG A 467 11.39 -6.56 13.51
N PHE A 468 10.47 -6.29 14.43
CA PHE A 468 10.78 -5.76 15.75
C PHE A 468 9.98 -6.52 16.80
N VAL A 469 10.66 -7.02 17.82
CA VAL A 469 10.08 -7.75 18.96
C VAL A 469 10.60 -7.10 20.24
N GLY A 470 9.71 -6.68 21.15
CA GLY A 470 10.11 -6.05 22.41
C GLY A 470 11.02 -4.83 22.25
N GLY A 471 10.76 -4.00 21.23
CA GLY A 471 11.58 -2.81 20.94
C GLY A 471 13.00 -3.11 20.43
N LYS A 472 13.30 -4.35 20.03
CA LYS A 472 14.57 -4.74 19.39
C LYS A 472 14.32 -5.18 17.95
N ALA A 473 15.25 -4.86 17.06
CA ALA A 473 15.21 -5.39 15.69
C ALA A 473 15.47 -6.90 15.71
N ASN A 474 14.69 -7.66 14.93
CA ASN A 474 14.80 -9.10 14.83
C ASN A 474 15.77 -9.51 13.70
N ASN A 475 16.92 -8.83 13.58
CA ASN A 475 17.85 -9.00 12.46
C ASN A 475 18.89 -10.10 12.68
N GLU A 476 19.11 -10.50 13.94
CA GLU A 476 20.01 -11.60 14.28
C GLU A 476 19.43 -12.93 13.77
N GLY A 477 20.25 -13.67 13.02
CA GLY A 477 19.83 -14.97 12.49
C GLY A 477 18.62 -14.93 11.55
N TRP A 478 18.30 -13.79 10.94
CA TRP A 478 17.14 -13.67 10.05
C TRP A 478 17.23 -14.62 8.86
N ILE A 479 16.23 -15.50 8.73
CA ILE A 479 16.07 -16.45 7.63
C ILE A 479 14.89 -15.95 6.77
N PRO A 480 15.14 -15.46 5.54
CA PRO A 480 14.07 -15.12 4.60
C PRO A 480 13.16 -16.32 4.32
N SER A 481 11.87 -16.09 4.11
CA SER A 481 10.95 -17.16 3.68
C SER A 481 11.27 -17.57 2.23
N GLU A 482 11.03 -18.83 1.90
CA GLU A 482 11.18 -19.35 0.53
C GLU A 482 9.96 -19.02 -0.35
N THR A 483 8.83 -18.68 0.27
CA THR A 483 7.53 -18.51 -0.39
C THR A 483 6.87 -17.15 -0.12
N ASP A 484 7.26 -16.42 0.94
CA ASP A 484 6.83 -15.03 1.22
C ASP A 484 8.03 -14.09 1.14
N ASP A 485 8.03 -13.28 0.11
CA ASP A 485 9.18 -12.48 -0.23
C ASP A 485 9.41 -11.23 0.65
N THR A 486 8.42 -10.87 1.46
CA THR A 486 8.55 -9.81 2.46
C THR A 486 8.77 -10.35 3.86
N GLY A 487 8.50 -11.65 4.03
CA GLY A 487 8.54 -12.39 5.26
C GLY A 487 9.89 -13.07 5.50
N GLY A 488 9.87 -13.91 6.51
CA GLY A 488 11.05 -14.54 7.08
C GLY A 488 10.85 -14.68 8.56
N LYS A 489 11.87 -15.21 9.23
CA LYS A 489 11.87 -15.44 10.66
C LYS A 489 13.18 -14.95 11.25
N GLY A 490 13.09 -14.21 12.34
CA GLY A 490 14.26 -13.81 13.11
C GLY A 490 14.45 -14.67 14.36
N TYR A 491 15.44 -14.29 15.17
CA TYR A 491 15.77 -14.97 16.41
C TYR A 491 14.67 -14.90 17.48
N TYR A 492 13.97 -13.78 17.59
CA TYR A 492 12.93 -13.57 18.60
C TYR A 492 11.52 -13.83 18.06
N GLY A 493 10.64 -14.35 18.91
CA GLY A 493 9.20 -14.40 18.67
C GLY A 493 8.42 -13.64 19.74
N ALA A 494 7.25 -13.12 19.37
CA ALA A 494 6.34 -12.44 20.30
C ALA A 494 5.12 -13.33 20.57
N CYS A 495 5.01 -13.83 21.79
CA CYS A 495 4.00 -14.77 22.23
C CYS A 495 2.96 -14.09 23.12
N CYS A 496 1.71 -14.49 22.99
CA CYS A 496 0.64 -14.25 23.96
C CYS A 496 -0.57 -15.12 23.62
N SER A 497 -1.55 -15.18 24.52
CA SER A 497 -2.81 -15.85 24.21
C SER A 497 -3.56 -15.17 23.08
N GLU A 498 -4.27 -15.99 22.33
CA GLU A 498 -5.04 -15.61 21.16
C GLU A 498 -6.41 -16.27 21.22
N VAL A 499 -7.44 -15.55 20.79
CA VAL A 499 -8.72 -16.16 20.44
C VAL A 499 -9.14 -15.67 19.07
N ASN A 500 -9.23 -16.60 18.14
CA ASN A 500 -9.74 -16.35 16.80
C ASN A 500 -11.25 -16.38 16.89
N VAL A 501 -11.84 -15.20 17.07
CA VAL A 501 -13.29 -15.05 17.03
C VAL A 501 -13.79 -15.43 15.65
N TRP A 502 -13.06 -15.06 14.61
CA TRP A 502 -13.44 -15.30 13.23
C TRP A 502 -12.19 -15.51 12.40
N ASP A 503 -11.93 -16.75 12.01
CA ASP A 503 -11.10 -17.07 10.84
C ASP A 503 -12.06 -17.60 9.78
N ALA A 504 -12.20 -16.93 8.64
CA ALA A 504 -13.17 -17.36 7.63
C ALA A 504 -12.88 -16.86 6.23
N ASN A 505 -13.48 -17.57 5.29
CA ASN A 505 -13.74 -17.12 3.94
C ASN A 505 -15.18 -17.48 3.56
N SER A 506 -15.52 -17.43 2.28
CA SER A 506 -16.86 -17.73 1.79
C SER A 506 -17.22 -19.22 1.87
N GLN A 507 -16.24 -20.12 2.04
CA GLN A 507 -16.44 -21.57 2.04
C GLN A 507 -16.45 -22.16 3.45
N SER A 508 -15.64 -21.62 4.35
CA SER A 508 -15.46 -22.16 5.70
C SER A 508 -15.20 -21.07 6.75
N PHE A 509 -15.44 -21.43 8.02
CA PHE A 509 -15.02 -20.62 9.16
C PHE A 509 -14.63 -21.49 10.36
N ALA A 510 -13.84 -20.92 11.26
CA ALA A 510 -13.57 -21.46 12.58
C ALA A 510 -13.63 -20.38 13.67
N VAL A 511 -14.01 -20.80 14.87
CA VAL A 511 -13.72 -20.08 16.12
C VAL A 511 -12.74 -20.92 16.93
N SER A 512 -11.66 -20.34 17.46
CA SER A 512 -10.65 -21.11 18.18
C SER A 512 -10.02 -20.38 19.37
N ALA A 513 -9.73 -21.14 20.43
CA ALA A 513 -9.11 -20.65 21.66
C ALA A 513 -7.69 -21.19 21.82
N HIS A 514 -6.73 -20.30 22.08
CA HIS A 514 -5.30 -20.61 22.15
C HIS A 514 -4.67 -20.04 23.44
N PRO A 515 -4.67 -20.81 24.54
CA PRO A 515 -4.04 -20.40 25.78
C PRO A 515 -2.51 -20.50 25.71
N CYS A 516 -1.85 -19.84 26.65
CA CYS A 516 -0.42 -19.97 26.87
C CYS A 516 -0.14 -20.24 28.36
N VAL A 517 1.05 -20.73 28.69
CA VAL A 517 1.52 -20.79 30.08
C VAL A 517 1.59 -19.38 30.67
N ASP A 518 2.17 -18.45 29.91
CA ASP A 518 2.09 -17.02 30.16
C ASP A 518 1.13 -16.38 29.14
N ASN A 519 -0.08 -16.05 29.58
CA ASN A 519 -1.12 -15.55 28.68
C ASN A 519 -0.79 -14.15 28.14
N VAL A 520 -0.04 -13.33 28.87
CA VAL A 520 0.29 -11.96 28.46
C VAL A 520 1.48 -11.92 27.52
N TYR A 521 1.71 -10.77 26.88
CA TYR A 521 2.87 -10.54 26.01
C TYR A 521 4.19 -11.00 26.68
N HIS A 522 4.88 -11.92 26.02
CA HIS A 522 6.22 -12.37 26.37
C HIS A 522 7.03 -12.64 25.10
N ILE A 523 8.35 -12.72 25.26
CA ILE A 523 9.30 -12.91 24.16
C ILE A 523 9.95 -14.28 24.34
N CYS A 524 9.96 -15.07 23.28
CA CYS A 524 10.74 -16.29 23.16
C CYS A 524 11.93 -16.06 22.23
N ASP A 525 12.90 -16.97 22.27
CA ASP A 525 14.03 -17.04 21.33
C ASP A 525 13.96 -18.28 20.44
N VAL A 526 14.89 -18.42 19.49
CA VAL A 526 14.86 -19.46 18.46
C VAL A 526 14.76 -20.89 19.02
N ASP A 527 15.31 -21.14 20.21
CA ASP A 527 15.30 -22.45 20.85
C ASP A 527 14.02 -22.68 21.68
N SER A 528 13.32 -21.60 22.07
CA SER A 528 12.16 -21.63 22.98
C SER A 528 10.84 -21.22 22.33
N CYS A 529 10.82 -20.68 21.11
CA CYS A 529 9.58 -20.22 20.48
C CYS A 529 8.66 -21.35 20.05
N GLY A 530 9.19 -22.38 19.38
CA GLY A 530 8.40 -23.36 18.63
C GLY A 530 7.30 -22.76 17.74
N GLY A 531 6.42 -23.59 17.17
CA GLY A 531 5.25 -23.11 16.39
C GLY A 531 5.45 -23.08 14.86
N ALA A 532 4.47 -22.52 14.14
CA ALA A 532 4.32 -22.63 12.67
C ALA A 532 5.52 -22.11 11.85
N PHE A 533 6.37 -21.27 12.44
CA PHE A 533 7.54 -20.67 11.79
C PHE A 533 8.86 -21.43 12.06
N SER A 534 8.87 -22.41 12.95
CA SER A 534 10.06 -23.17 13.35
C SER A 534 10.03 -24.60 12.80
N GLU A 535 11.14 -25.07 12.21
CA GLU A 535 11.34 -26.50 11.94
C GLU A 535 11.72 -27.18 13.25
N GLY A 536 10.73 -27.40 14.11
CA GLY A 536 10.95 -27.88 15.47
C GLY A 536 9.65 -28.31 16.16
N PRO A 537 9.72 -28.78 17.42
CA PRO A 537 8.53 -29.09 18.21
C PRO A 537 7.64 -27.84 18.38
N LEU A 538 6.34 -28.07 18.61
CA LEU A 538 5.37 -27.00 18.92
C LEU A 538 5.89 -26.09 20.04
N SER A 539 5.44 -24.83 20.03
CA SER A 539 5.78 -23.86 21.08
C SER A 539 5.64 -24.49 22.47
N PRO A 540 6.68 -24.45 23.33
CA PRO A 540 6.59 -24.93 24.70
C PRO A 540 5.64 -24.07 25.55
N ASP A 541 5.42 -22.82 25.16
CA ASP A 541 4.75 -21.81 25.98
C ASP A 541 3.32 -21.51 25.54
N CYS A 542 3.00 -21.61 24.25
CA CYS A 542 1.67 -21.34 23.71
C CYS A 542 1.09 -22.53 22.94
N ASP A 543 -0.24 -22.56 22.79
CA ASP A 543 -0.94 -23.56 21.98
C ASP A 543 -1.19 -23.06 20.54
N PRO A 544 -0.34 -23.43 19.56
CA PRO A 544 -0.53 -23.02 18.17
C PRO A 544 -1.65 -23.83 17.46
N ILE A 545 -2.14 -24.93 18.05
CA ILE A 545 -3.22 -25.75 17.48
C ILE A 545 -4.57 -25.20 17.91
N GLY A 546 -4.72 -24.98 19.21
CA GLY A 546 -5.94 -24.47 19.82
C GLY A 546 -7.08 -25.49 19.93
N CYS A 547 -8.12 -25.07 20.63
CA CYS A 547 -9.42 -25.73 20.61
C CYS A 547 -10.34 -24.98 19.64
N ASP A 548 -10.54 -25.52 18.45
CA ASP A 548 -11.37 -24.95 17.39
C ASP A 548 -12.74 -25.63 17.25
N PHE A 549 -13.71 -24.84 16.82
CA PHE A 549 -15.00 -25.32 16.30
C PHE A 549 -15.20 -24.78 14.89
N ASN A 550 -15.21 -25.70 13.93
CA ASN A 550 -15.62 -25.46 12.55
C ASN A 550 -16.76 -26.45 12.25
N PRO A 551 -17.99 -25.99 11.88
CA PRO A 551 -19.12 -26.87 11.63
C PRO A 551 -18.86 -27.95 10.57
N TYR A 552 -18.14 -27.60 9.50
CA TYR A 552 -17.77 -28.56 8.45
C TYR A 552 -16.87 -29.65 9.03
N ARG A 553 -15.89 -29.25 9.85
CA ARG A 553 -14.99 -30.16 10.58
C ARG A 553 -15.70 -31.03 11.60
N MET A 554 -16.81 -30.54 12.16
CA MET A 554 -17.70 -31.28 13.04
C MET A 554 -18.75 -32.11 12.26
N GLY A 555 -18.59 -32.30 10.96
CA GLY A 555 -19.44 -33.15 10.12
C GLY A 555 -20.72 -32.48 9.60
N VAL A 556 -20.93 -31.19 9.86
CA VAL A 556 -22.11 -30.43 9.42
C VAL A 556 -21.77 -29.57 8.19
N LYS A 557 -21.74 -30.21 7.02
CA LYS A 557 -21.21 -29.65 5.77
C LYS A 557 -22.10 -28.58 5.10
N ASP A 558 -23.40 -28.59 5.39
CA ASP A 558 -24.41 -27.69 4.78
C ASP A 558 -24.77 -26.47 5.64
N PHE A 559 -24.00 -26.21 6.72
CA PHE A 559 -24.30 -25.11 7.63
C PHE A 559 -23.81 -23.74 7.12
N TYR A 560 -22.58 -23.64 6.62
CA TYR A 560 -21.96 -22.37 6.25
C TYR A 560 -21.36 -22.45 4.85
N GLY A 561 -21.63 -21.44 4.02
CA GLY A 561 -21.10 -21.30 2.66
C GLY A 561 -22.11 -20.72 1.66
N PRO A 562 -21.79 -20.65 0.36
CA PRO A 562 -22.65 -19.95 -0.60
C PRO A 562 -24.01 -20.66 -0.75
N GLY A 563 -25.10 -19.97 -0.39
CA GLY A 563 -26.45 -20.55 -0.42
C GLY A 563 -26.77 -21.62 0.64
N LYS A 564 -25.89 -21.81 1.64
CA LYS A 564 -26.10 -22.73 2.78
C LYS A 564 -26.90 -22.04 3.91
N THR A 565 -27.02 -22.68 5.07
CA THR A 565 -27.85 -22.16 6.20
C THR A 565 -27.44 -20.75 6.62
N VAL A 566 -26.13 -20.51 6.77
CA VAL A 566 -25.51 -19.19 6.79
C VAL A 566 -24.98 -18.93 5.39
N ASP A 567 -25.68 -18.08 4.65
CA ASP A 567 -25.43 -17.81 3.24
C ASP A 567 -24.30 -16.77 3.09
N THR A 568 -23.11 -17.21 2.71
CA THR A 568 -21.93 -16.33 2.60
C THR A 568 -21.96 -15.40 1.39
N THR A 569 -22.95 -15.53 0.50
CA THR A 569 -23.14 -14.59 -0.61
C THR A 569 -23.71 -13.25 -0.16
N LYS A 570 -24.16 -13.15 1.11
CA LYS A 570 -24.77 -11.96 1.70
C LYS A 570 -24.06 -11.59 2.99
N ARG A 571 -24.30 -10.37 3.43
CA ARG A 571 -23.93 -9.90 4.77
C ARG A 571 -24.69 -10.68 5.84
N PHE A 572 -24.03 -10.95 6.95
CA PHE A 572 -24.64 -11.51 8.17
C PHE A 572 -23.93 -10.97 9.41
N THR A 573 -24.59 -11.08 10.56
CA THR A 573 -24.01 -10.76 11.87
C THR A 573 -23.46 -12.02 12.51
N VAL A 574 -22.28 -11.91 13.10
CA VAL A 574 -21.64 -12.92 13.95
C VAL A 574 -21.73 -12.44 15.39
N VAL A 575 -22.18 -13.28 16.33
CA VAL A 575 -22.19 -12.97 17.77
C VAL A 575 -21.45 -14.06 18.53
N THR A 576 -20.44 -13.69 19.32
CA THR A 576 -19.63 -14.62 20.10
C THR A 576 -19.67 -14.22 21.57
N GLN A 577 -20.04 -15.15 22.43
CA GLN A 577 -20.23 -14.90 23.85
C GLN A 577 -19.16 -15.66 24.63
N PHE A 578 -18.52 -14.99 25.57
CA PHE A 578 -17.46 -15.53 26.41
C PHE A 578 -17.97 -15.63 27.84
N THR A 579 -18.13 -16.83 28.35
CA THR A 579 -18.57 -17.07 29.73
C THR A 579 -17.48 -17.78 30.52
N GLU A 580 -17.73 -17.98 31.81
CA GLU A 580 -16.85 -18.78 32.65
C GLU A 580 -16.66 -20.21 32.13
N TYR A 581 -17.70 -20.80 31.52
CA TYR A 581 -17.75 -22.23 31.22
C TYR A 581 -17.63 -22.56 29.73
N GLU A 582 -17.99 -21.62 28.87
CA GLU A 582 -18.01 -21.86 27.42
C GLU A 582 -17.86 -20.58 26.59
N VAL A 583 -17.39 -20.76 25.36
CA VAL A 583 -17.49 -19.78 24.27
C VAL A 583 -18.56 -20.26 23.29
N THR A 584 -19.65 -19.50 23.21
CA THR A 584 -20.79 -19.80 22.32
C THR A 584 -20.83 -18.84 21.15
N ARG A 585 -21.53 -19.27 20.10
CA ARG A 585 -21.70 -18.51 18.85
C ARG A 585 -23.13 -18.66 18.34
N TYR A 586 -23.64 -17.60 17.74
CA TYR A 586 -24.78 -17.65 16.83
C TYR A 586 -24.63 -16.58 15.74
N PHE A 587 -25.45 -16.68 14.71
CA PHE A 587 -25.51 -15.72 13.62
C PHE A 587 -26.86 -15.03 13.57
N VAL A 588 -26.90 -13.85 12.96
CA VAL A 588 -28.15 -13.22 12.52
C VAL A 588 -28.06 -12.91 11.04
N GLN A 589 -28.96 -13.48 10.25
CA GLN A 589 -29.04 -13.24 8.82
C GLN A 589 -30.51 -13.06 8.43
N ASP A 590 -30.80 -12.07 7.59
CA ASP A 590 -32.16 -11.71 7.19
C ASP A 590 -33.12 -11.51 8.38
N GLY A 591 -32.60 -10.94 9.47
CA GLY A 591 -33.34 -10.70 10.72
C GLY A 591 -33.68 -11.94 11.54
N LYS A 592 -33.06 -13.10 11.25
CA LYS A 592 -33.30 -14.36 11.96
C LYS A 592 -32.05 -14.85 12.67
N ARG A 593 -32.23 -15.30 13.91
CA ARG A 593 -31.21 -16.03 14.66
C ARG A 593 -30.95 -17.40 14.01
N ILE A 594 -29.68 -17.73 13.85
CA ILE A 594 -29.19 -19.03 13.39
C ILE A 594 -28.18 -19.52 14.43
N ASP A 595 -28.58 -20.51 15.23
CA ASP A 595 -27.70 -21.11 16.23
C ASP A 595 -26.66 -22.04 15.59
N MET A 596 -25.51 -22.20 16.25
CA MET A 596 -24.50 -23.18 15.85
C MET A 596 -25.08 -24.60 15.86
N PRO A 597 -24.72 -25.44 14.87
CA PRO A 597 -25.22 -26.81 14.83
C PRO A 597 -24.49 -27.69 15.85
N GLU A 598 -25.18 -28.72 16.34
CA GLU A 598 -24.54 -29.80 17.09
C GLU A 598 -23.52 -30.54 16.23
N SER A 599 -22.40 -30.92 16.83
CA SER A 599 -21.43 -31.80 16.19
C SER A 599 -22.09 -33.12 15.75
N ALA A 600 -21.78 -33.55 14.53
CA ALA A 600 -22.21 -34.82 13.94
C ALA A 600 -21.14 -35.92 14.10
N ILE A 601 -20.03 -35.65 14.79
CA ILE A 601 -18.97 -36.62 15.04
C ILE A 601 -19.31 -37.47 16.26
N ASP A 602 -19.36 -38.79 16.07
CA ASP A 602 -19.52 -39.76 17.17
C ASP A 602 -18.42 -39.56 18.23
N GLY A 603 -18.83 -39.29 19.47
CA GLY A 603 -17.92 -39.09 20.61
C GLY A 603 -17.49 -37.65 20.85
N VAL A 604 -17.87 -36.70 19.98
CA VAL A 604 -17.70 -35.25 20.18
C VAL A 604 -19.08 -34.59 20.11
N SER A 605 -19.68 -34.29 21.25
CA SER A 605 -21.00 -33.62 21.34
C SER A 605 -20.87 -32.14 21.68
N GLY A 606 -21.90 -31.36 21.36
CA GLY A 606 -21.97 -29.92 21.66
C GLY A 606 -21.77 -29.04 20.43
N ASN A 607 -22.02 -27.74 20.62
CA ASN A 607 -21.93 -26.68 19.61
C ASN A 607 -21.16 -25.44 20.10
N SER A 608 -20.41 -25.58 21.21
CA SER A 608 -19.65 -24.52 21.86
C SER A 608 -18.26 -25.02 22.25
N LEU A 609 -17.31 -24.10 22.42
CA LEU A 609 -16.02 -24.43 23.02
C LEU A 609 -16.20 -24.48 24.53
N ASN A 610 -15.84 -25.60 25.15
CA ASN A 610 -15.81 -25.79 26.59
C ASN A 610 -14.80 -26.91 26.92
N ASP A 611 -14.54 -27.12 28.22
CA ASP A 611 -13.55 -28.11 28.67
C ASP A 611 -13.79 -29.53 28.12
N GLU A 612 -15.03 -30.00 28.19
CA GLU A 612 -15.39 -31.33 27.71
C GLU A 612 -15.23 -31.45 26.19
N PHE A 613 -15.73 -30.47 25.43
CA PHE A 613 -15.60 -30.44 23.98
C PHE A 613 -14.13 -30.47 23.55
N CYS A 614 -13.28 -29.63 24.15
CA CYS A 614 -11.87 -29.54 23.77
C CYS A 614 -11.11 -30.85 24.02
N GLN A 615 -11.33 -31.49 25.18
CA GLN A 615 -10.73 -32.79 25.51
C GLN A 615 -11.22 -33.90 24.57
N LYS A 616 -12.54 -33.97 24.33
CA LYS A 616 -13.15 -35.00 23.48
C LYS A 616 -12.73 -34.86 22.01
N LYS A 617 -12.71 -33.63 21.49
CA LYS A 617 -12.25 -33.34 20.12
C LYS A 617 -10.83 -33.86 19.90
N ALA A 618 -9.90 -33.48 20.77
CA ALA A 618 -8.50 -33.89 20.63
C ALA A 618 -8.36 -35.43 20.67
N TYR A 619 -9.06 -36.09 21.59
CA TYR A 619 -9.05 -37.56 21.69
C TYR A 619 -9.64 -38.25 20.45
N VAL A 620 -10.81 -37.82 19.97
CA VAL A 620 -11.52 -38.46 18.85
C VAL A 620 -10.83 -38.20 17.52
N PHE A 621 -10.25 -37.02 17.32
CA PHE A 621 -9.52 -36.68 16.09
C PHE A 621 -8.08 -37.25 16.08
N ASP A 622 -7.67 -37.93 17.17
CA ASP A 622 -6.30 -38.38 17.36
C ASP A 622 -5.30 -37.23 17.12
N GLU A 623 -5.58 -36.10 17.78
CA GLU A 623 -4.74 -34.90 17.76
C GLU A 623 -4.07 -34.72 19.12
N ARG A 624 -2.89 -34.10 19.11
CA ARG A 624 -2.22 -33.73 20.35
C ARG A 624 -3.06 -32.70 21.10
N ASP A 625 -3.44 -33.03 22.33
CA ASP A 625 -4.22 -32.16 23.20
C ASP A 625 -3.34 -31.08 23.85
N ARG A 626 -2.78 -30.21 23.00
CA ARG A 626 -1.88 -29.14 23.44
C ARG A 626 -2.58 -28.15 24.35
N PHE A 627 -3.87 -27.91 24.11
CA PHE A 627 -4.73 -27.08 24.94
C PHE A 627 -4.70 -27.53 26.41
N ASN A 628 -4.94 -28.82 26.68
CA ASN A 628 -4.92 -29.34 28.05
C ASN A 628 -3.50 -29.51 28.62
N GLU A 629 -2.49 -29.77 27.78
CA GLU A 629 -1.08 -29.77 28.22
C GLU A 629 -0.66 -28.41 28.83
N LEU A 630 -1.27 -27.31 28.37
CA LEU A 630 -0.99 -25.95 28.87
C LEU A 630 -1.94 -25.49 29.99
N GLY A 631 -2.72 -26.40 30.56
CA GLY A 631 -3.64 -26.12 31.66
C GLY A 631 -5.10 -25.97 31.25
N GLY A 632 -5.43 -26.20 29.97
CA GLY A 632 -6.80 -26.41 29.50
C GLY A 632 -7.73 -25.22 29.69
N TRP A 633 -9.02 -25.52 29.89
CA TRP A 633 -10.05 -24.50 30.03
C TRP A 633 -9.79 -23.50 31.17
N PRO A 634 -9.33 -23.91 32.37
CA PRO A 634 -8.98 -22.96 33.43
C PRO A 634 -7.92 -21.94 32.99
N LYS A 635 -6.94 -22.35 32.18
CA LYS A 635 -5.90 -21.43 31.70
C LYS A 635 -6.44 -20.44 30.68
N PHE A 636 -7.32 -20.89 29.79
CA PHE A 636 -8.00 -20.01 28.85
C PHE A 636 -8.98 -19.05 29.55
N GLN A 637 -9.69 -19.52 30.58
CA GLN A 637 -10.56 -18.69 31.41
C GLN A 637 -9.78 -17.59 32.13
N GLU A 638 -8.60 -17.90 32.67
CA GLU A 638 -7.68 -16.89 33.21
C GLU A 638 -7.36 -15.82 32.15
N ALA A 639 -7.04 -16.24 30.92
CA ALA A 639 -6.78 -15.32 29.81
C ALA A 639 -8.00 -14.44 29.50
N MET A 640 -9.20 -15.01 29.43
CA MET A 640 -10.45 -14.27 29.15
C MET A 640 -10.69 -13.14 30.16
N GLY A 641 -10.27 -13.32 31.42
CA GLY A 641 -10.34 -12.29 32.46
C GLY A 641 -9.35 -11.14 32.29
N GLY A 642 -8.38 -11.27 31.37
CA GLY A 642 -7.34 -10.29 31.09
C GLY A 642 -7.78 -9.14 30.16
N LYS A 643 -6.79 -8.54 29.50
CA LYS A 643 -6.94 -7.41 28.58
C LYS A 643 -6.45 -7.80 27.18
N TRP A 644 -7.27 -7.48 26.20
CA TRP A 644 -7.13 -7.94 24.82
C TRP A 644 -7.24 -6.78 23.83
N VAL A 645 -6.48 -6.84 22.74
CA VAL A 645 -6.58 -5.92 21.60
C VAL A 645 -7.34 -6.61 20.47
N LEU A 646 -8.31 -5.91 19.88
CA LEU A 646 -9.04 -6.38 18.70
C LEU A 646 -8.21 -6.16 17.42
N VAL A 647 -8.09 -7.21 16.62
CA VAL A 647 -7.35 -7.23 15.36
C VAL A 647 -8.29 -7.60 14.21
N MET A 648 -8.11 -6.93 13.06
CA MET A 648 -8.79 -7.27 11.81
C MET A 648 -7.75 -7.40 10.69
N SER A 649 -7.84 -8.45 9.88
CA SER A 649 -6.90 -8.69 8.78
C SER A 649 -7.54 -9.42 7.60
N ILE A 650 -6.84 -9.35 6.48
CA ILE A 650 -7.02 -10.20 5.30
C ILE A 650 -5.64 -10.76 4.93
N ARG A 651 -5.55 -12.06 4.70
CA ARG A 651 -4.28 -12.75 4.38
C ARG A 651 -4.51 -14.03 3.58
N ASP A 652 -3.47 -14.46 2.88
CA ASP A 652 -3.23 -15.84 2.43
C ASP A 652 -2.32 -16.57 3.45
N ASP A 653 -1.92 -17.81 3.12
CA ASP A 653 -1.08 -18.65 3.98
C ASP A 653 -0.01 -19.39 3.17
N HIS A 654 1.23 -18.93 3.31
CA HIS A 654 2.40 -19.47 2.62
C HIS A 654 2.95 -20.79 3.18
N TYR A 655 2.36 -21.33 4.26
CA TYR A 655 2.81 -22.57 4.90
C TYR A 655 1.89 -23.74 4.58
N SER A 656 0.59 -23.53 4.76
CA SER A 656 -0.41 -24.58 4.62
C SER A 656 -1.54 -24.22 3.68
N HIS A 657 -1.39 -23.13 2.91
CA HIS A 657 -2.32 -22.75 1.84
C HIS A 657 -3.76 -22.56 2.36
N MET A 658 -3.90 -22.23 3.65
CA MET A 658 -5.18 -22.15 4.36
C MET A 658 -5.99 -23.46 4.39
N LEU A 659 -5.41 -24.60 3.97
CA LEU A 659 -6.11 -25.90 3.94
C LEU A 659 -6.61 -26.33 5.33
N TRP A 660 -5.93 -25.86 6.38
CA TRP A 660 -6.33 -26.05 7.78
C TRP A 660 -7.63 -25.34 8.16
N LEU A 661 -8.14 -24.44 7.32
CA LEU A 661 -9.40 -23.73 7.50
C LEU A 661 -10.49 -24.28 6.58
N ASP A 662 -10.20 -24.47 5.30
CA ASP A 662 -11.21 -24.61 4.25
C ASP A 662 -11.10 -25.86 3.35
N SER A 663 -10.13 -26.74 3.62
CA SER A 663 -9.91 -27.97 2.84
C SER A 663 -9.64 -29.17 3.75
N THR A 664 -8.99 -30.21 3.22
CA THR A 664 -8.53 -31.37 3.98
C THR A 664 -7.12 -31.13 4.50
N TYR A 665 -6.95 -31.15 5.82
CA TYR A 665 -5.65 -30.93 6.47
C TYR A 665 -5.47 -31.74 7.76
N PRO A 666 -4.29 -32.35 7.97
CA PRO A 666 -3.16 -32.33 7.05
C PRO A 666 -3.36 -33.33 5.89
N PRO A 667 -2.81 -33.08 4.68
CA PRO A 667 -3.10 -33.90 3.50
C PRO A 667 -2.75 -35.38 3.65
N GLU A 668 -1.74 -35.71 4.44
CA GLU A 668 -1.28 -37.09 4.70
C GLU A 668 -2.25 -37.92 5.54
N ARG A 669 -3.23 -37.29 6.22
CA ARG A 669 -4.28 -37.95 7.00
C ARG A 669 -5.65 -37.86 6.32
N ALA A 670 -5.71 -37.51 5.03
CA ALA A 670 -6.96 -37.34 4.31
C ALA A 670 -7.90 -38.56 4.46
N GLY A 671 -9.16 -38.29 4.82
CA GLY A 671 -10.18 -39.31 5.07
C GLY A 671 -10.29 -39.76 6.54
N GLU A 672 -9.38 -39.34 7.41
CA GLU A 672 -9.51 -39.50 8.85
C GLU A 672 -10.45 -38.44 9.46
N ILE A 673 -11.08 -38.79 10.59
CA ILE A 673 -12.01 -37.90 11.29
C ILE A 673 -11.28 -36.61 11.72
N GLY A 674 -11.91 -35.46 11.47
CA GLY A 674 -11.36 -34.16 11.84
C GLY A 674 -10.39 -33.56 10.82
N THR A 675 -10.12 -34.24 9.69
CA THR A 675 -9.24 -33.71 8.65
C THR A 675 -9.95 -32.84 7.61
N GLU A 676 -11.21 -33.11 7.29
CA GLU A 676 -12.01 -32.31 6.35
C GLU A 676 -12.56 -31.04 7.04
N ARG A 677 -12.28 -29.85 6.52
CA ARG A 677 -12.59 -28.56 7.18
C ARG A 677 -13.34 -27.58 6.29
N GLY A 678 -13.42 -27.88 5.01
CA GLY A 678 -14.28 -27.23 4.02
C GLY A 678 -14.28 -28.04 2.73
N ASP A 679 -14.86 -27.47 1.69
CA ASP A 679 -15.02 -28.07 0.36
C ASP A 679 -14.01 -27.53 -0.67
N CYS A 680 -13.03 -26.72 -0.26
CA CYS A 680 -11.95 -26.27 -1.15
C CYS A 680 -11.05 -27.44 -1.58
N GLU A 681 -10.54 -27.37 -2.81
CA GLU A 681 -9.64 -28.39 -3.35
C GLU A 681 -8.31 -28.45 -2.58
N GLY A 682 -7.71 -29.64 -2.47
CA GLY A 682 -6.50 -29.85 -1.66
C GLY A 682 -5.23 -29.18 -2.22
N ASP A 683 -5.27 -28.68 -3.47
CA ASP A 683 -4.24 -27.88 -4.12
C ASP A 683 -4.65 -26.41 -4.29
N SER A 684 -5.78 -26.00 -3.71
CA SER A 684 -6.12 -24.58 -3.57
C SER A 684 -5.17 -23.89 -2.58
N GLY A 685 -5.25 -22.57 -2.49
CA GLY A 685 -4.51 -21.87 -1.43
C GLY A 685 -3.08 -21.46 -1.74
N ASP A 686 -2.53 -21.83 -2.90
CA ASP A 686 -1.19 -21.36 -3.30
C ASP A 686 -1.20 -19.82 -3.36
N PRO A 687 -0.39 -19.13 -2.54
CA PRO A 687 -0.41 -17.67 -2.46
C PRO A 687 -0.14 -17.00 -3.81
N ASN A 688 0.77 -17.54 -4.63
CA ASN A 688 1.06 -16.96 -5.94
C ASN A 688 -0.14 -17.09 -6.88
N GLN A 689 -0.86 -18.21 -6.80
CA GLN A 689 -2.07 -18.41 -7.58
C GLN A 689 -3.19 -17.49 -7.09
N ILE A 690 -3.41 -17.41 -5.78
CA ILE A 690 -4.50 -16.63 -5.17
C ILE A 690 -4.30 -15.14 -5.33
N GLU A 691 -3.10 -14.62 -5.10
CA GLU A 691 -2.79 -13.23 -5.40
C GLU A 691 -3.01 -12.92 -6.89
N SER A 692 -2.84 -13.93 -7.76
CA SER A 692 -3.08 -13.82 -9.20
C SER A 692 -4.57 -13.82 -9.60
N THR A 693 -5.39 -14.65 -8.96
CA THR A 693 -6.79 -14.87 -9.36
C THR A 693 -7.79 -14.10 -8.50
N LEU A 694 -7.47 -13.90 -7.23
CA LEU A 694 -8.31 -13.32 -6.19
C LEU A 694 -7.71 -12.04 -5.58
N GLY A 695 -6.72 -11.41 -6.23
CA GLY A 695 -6.12 -10.15 -5.76
C GLY A 695 -7.09 -8.96 -5.62
N HIS A 696 -8.34 -9.12 -6.07
CA HIS A 696 -9.43 -8.16 -5.88
C HIS A 696 -10.31 -8.44 -4.66
N ALA A 697 -10.15 -9.59 -4.01
CA ALA A 697 -10.96 -10.03 -2.90
C ALA A 697 -10.91 -9.06 -1.72
N THR A 698 -12.05 -8.91 -1.05
CA THR A 698 -12.22 -8.01 0.09
C THR A 698 -13.04 -8.67 1.19
N VAL A 699 -12.80 -8.22 2.42
CA VAL A 699 -13.65 -8.48 3.58
C VAL A 699 -14.04 -7.16 4.21
N THR A 700 -15.32 -7.02 4.55
CA THR A 700 -15.83 -5.84 5.25
C THR A 700 -16.32 -6.25 6.63
N PHE A 701 -15.64 -5.77 7.67
CA PHE A 701 -16.11 -5.81 9.05
C PHE A 701 -16.81 -4.49 9.38
N SER A 702 -18.02 -4.54 9.92
CA SER A 702 -18.81 -3.35 10.25
C SER A 702 -19.69 -3.58 11.48
N ASN A 703 -20.26 -2.51 12.04
CA ASN A 703 -21.21 -2.59 13.16
C ASN A 703 -20.66 -3.41 14.36
N ILE A 704 -19.38 -3.17 14.70
CA ILE A 704 -18.71 -3.82 15.83
C ILE A 704 -19.35 -3.32 17.12
N ARG A 705 -19.81 -4.27 17.94
CA ARG A 705 -20.51 -4.07 19.20
C ARG A 705 -19.89 -4.99 20.23
N PHE A 706 -19.72 -4.48 21.44
CA PHE A 706 -19.15 -5.23 22.55
C PHE A 706 -19.83 -4.84 23.85
N GLY A 707 -20.17 -5.82 24.68
CA GLY A 707 -20.83 -5.57 25.96
C GLY A 707 -21.13 -6.85 26.71
N PRO A 708 -21.88 -6.79 27.83
CA PRO A 708 -22.31 -7.98 28.55
C PRO A 708 -23.04 -8.97 27.64
N VAL A 709 -22.97 -10.26 27.97
CA VAL A 709 -23.70 -11.31 27.23
C VAL A 709 -25.19 -10.94 27.10
N GLY A 710 -25.71 -10.99 25.87
CA GLY A 710 -27.08 -10.65 25.51
C GLY A 710 -27.37 -9.15 25.32
N SER A 711 -26.36 -8.30 25.18
CA SER A 711 -26.54 -6.84 25.06
C SER A 711 -26.33 -6.25 23.65
N THR A 712 -25.73 -7.02 22.73
CA THR A 712 -25.25 -6.48 21.45
C THR A 712 -26.23 -6.64 20.29
N VAL A 713 -27.17 -7.59 20.40
CA VAL A 713 -28.18 -7.87 19.36
C VAL A 713 -29.54 -8.07 20.01
N ASP A 714 -30.48 -7.20 19.65
CA ASP A 714 -31.91 -7.41 19.87
C ASP A 714 -32.46 -8.17 18.65
N ILE A 715 -33.03 -9.35 18.89
CA ILE A 715 -33.58 -10.23 17.84
C ILE A 715 -35.10 -10.13 17.81
#